data_AF-A0A1I0L6X7-F1
#
_entry.id   AF-A0A1I0L6X7-F1
#
_cell.length_a   1.000
_cell.length_b   1.000
_cell.length_c   1.000
_cell.angle_alpha   90.00
_cell.angle_beta   90.00
_cell.angle_gamma   90.00
#
_symmetry.space_group_name_H-M   'P 1'
#
loop_
_entity.id
_entity.type
_entity.pdbx_description
1 polymer ?
#
loop_
_entity_poly.entity_id
_entity_poly.type
_entity_poly.pdbx_seq_one_letter_code
_entity_poly.pdbx_strand_id
1 'polypeptide(L)'
;MSKTQAAWRFWGVLAAVVLVCAAGCADFDKEGASFCQRHPGRCTASPIILQGEQSTTALRVQGAVTLKVIAQAEETSQLNFSWTANVGSLGTPSSVGTTSEIVWTSPSCVPASSAVGITVAVTDGRNASAFKTFTLSVNACPASDIDASVIHSIALRSDGTVWAWGSNQFGALGNGINIDQATPVQVPGLMSVTAVTAGYGHSMAVRGDGTVWAWGDNGSGQLGNGTDVDQVTPVQVPGLTDIIAVSAGYSHSIALRGDGTVWAWGRNAEGQLGDGTVIARASPVQVPWLTGITALDADGDHSIALRDDGSIWAWGSNSSGQLGDGTAIARVYPVQVSGLTGITALDAGIGYSMALRSDGTVWAWGANGSGQLGDGTDIKRATPVQVSVLTGIVDLAAGSVRSMALRSDGTVWAWGEGQVPEGTGIERATPVQMSGLKDIVALAAGGSHSIALSKDEFFWAWGSNLHGQLGIGSTVFREVPVRAYGLTDVIALAAGEVYSMALRNNGAVWAWGRNVWNELGDNTGVDRVVPMPVSGLTGIIALAAGEVHSVGLRNDGTIWTWGYGNSGQLGHGVGGLDRAPPTQVPGLTSIISVAAGSRHSTVLRSDGSVWTWGANDSGQLGDGTVTVRASPVQVSGLTGIIALAAGGNHSMALHSNGSVWTWGANDSGQLGDGTVTNRASPVQVFGLTGVIAVAAGAKHSMALRSDGSVWTWGNNQFGELGNGTTINRPRPVQVPGLTSVTVLAAGWGYSMALRNDGTAWTWGLNSASQLGRDVEAGWTVPGRVSKLTNVAALAAGGAHSMALLGDRTLWAWGYNEFGQVGDGTSSIVPRPVKALFP
;
A
#
# COMPACT_ATOMS: atom_id res chain seq x y z
N MET A 1 -26.52 -19.05 -58.83
CA MET A 1 -26.55 -19.59 -57.44
C MET A 1 -25.12 -19.74 -57.00
N SER A 2 -24.65 -19.33 -55.82
CA SER A 2 -25.15 -18.38 -54.79
C SER A 2 -23.89 -17.92 -54.02
N LYS A 3 -23.67 -16.63 -53.75
CA LYS A 3 -24.14 -15.92 -52.53
C LYS A 3 -24.00 -16.79 -51.27
N THR A 4 -23.41 -16.43 -50.13
CA THR A 4 -22.84 -15.23 -49.46
C THR A 4 -22.62 -15.71 -47.99
N GLN A 5 -21.91 -15.11 -47.03
CA GLN A 5 -21.09 -13.89 -46.86
C GLN A 5 -20.08 -14.22 -45.70
N ALA A 6 -18.83 -13.79 -45.73
CA ALA A 6 -18.27 -12.60 -45.03
C ALA A 6 -18.39 -12.63 -43.48
N ALA A 7 -17.41 -12.18 -42.68
CA ALA A 7 -16.03 -11.69 -42.90
C ALA A 7 -15.28 -11.80 -41.54
N TRP A 8 -14.14 -12.50 -41.44
CA TRP A 8 -12.76 -11.99 -41.59
C TRP A 8 -12.26 -11.13 -40.40
N ARG A 9 -11.30 -11.61 -39.58
CA ARG A 9 -9.81 -11.71 -39.75
C ARG A 9 -9.09 -10.40 -39.31
N PHE A 10 -7.86 -10.38 -38.75
CA PHE A 10 -6.84 -11.44 -38.65
C PHE A 10 -5.83 -11.25 -37.49
N TRP A 11 -5.03 -12.30 -37.24
CA TRP A 11 -3.75 -12.30 -36.52
C TRP A 11 -2.58 -12.08 -37.50
N GLY A 12 -1.53 -11.36 -37.09
CA GLY A 12 -0.12 -11.52 -37.53
C GLY A 12 0.20 -11.38 -39.04
N VAL A 13 1.45 -11.50 -39.50
CA VAL A 13 2.78 -11.54 -38.84
C VAL A 13 3.77 -10.91 -39.84
N LEU A 14 4.73 -10.06 -39.40
CA LEU A 14 6.09 -10.05 -39.97
C LEU A 14 7.10 -9.26 -39.12
N ALA A 15 8.19 -9.91 -38.72
CA ALA A 15 9.42 -9.27 -38.24
C ALA A 15 10.57 -9.73 -39.15
N ALA A 16 10.70 -9.14 -40.34
CA ALA A 16 11.64 -9.62 -41.37
C ALA A 16 12.21 -8.53 -42.32
N VAL A 17 12.11 -7.23 -41.99
CA VAL A 17 12.66 -6.14 -42.83
C VAL A 17 13.31 -5.02 -42.00
N VAL A 18 14.38 -5.33 -41.24
CA VAL A 18 15.23 -4.30 -40.58
C VAL A 18 16.73 -4.64 -40.62
N LEU A 19 17.22 -5.30 -41.69
CA LEU A 19 18.67 -5.50 -41.89
C LEU A 19 19.16 -5.46 -43.36
N VAL A 20 18.35 -4.91 -44.27
CA VAL A 20 18.81 -4.38 -45.58
C VAL A 20 18.07 -3.07 -45.89
N CYS A 21 18.38 -2.01 -45.12
CA CYS A 21 17.95 -0.63 -45.40
C CYS A 21 19.10 0.39 -45.24
N ALA A 22 20.36 -0.07 -45.27
CA ALA A 22 21.55 0.79 -45.18
C ALA A 22 22.07 1.31 -46.54
N ALA A 23 21.42 0.91 -47.65
CA ALA A 23 21.66 1.43 -48.99
C ALA A 23 20.36 1.34 -49.80
N GLY A 24 19.78 2.48 -50.21
CA GLY A 24 18.56 2.52 -51.03
C GLY A 24 17.81 3.86 -51.01
N CYS A 25 17.63 4.47 -49.84
CA CYS A 25 16.94 5.76 -49.71
C CYS A 25 17.88 6.94 -50.03
N ALA A 26 18.06 7.26 -51.32
CA ALA A 26 18.92 8.39 -51.76
C ALA A 26 18.40 9.20 -52.97
N ASP A 27 17.34 8.76 -53.67
CA ASP A 27 16.85 9.42 -54.90
C ASP A 27 15.36 9.79 -54.92
N PHE A 28 14.54 9.32 -53.97
CA PHE A 28 13.11 9.68 -53.95
C PHE A 28 12.87 11.19 -53.74
N ASP A 29 13.71 11.84 -52.92
CA ASP A 29 13.66 13.29 -52.71
C ASP A 29 14.07 14.08 -53.97
N LYS A 30 14.93 13.52 -54.83
CA LYS A 30 15.37 14.17 -56.07
C LYS A 30 14.27 14.16 -57.14
N GLU A 31 13.57 13.04 -57.30
CA GLU A 31 12.41 12.98 -58.21
C GLU A 31 11.28 13.90 -57.74
N GLY A 32 10.97 13.89 -56.43
CA GLY A 32 9.99 14.79 -55.81
C GLY A 32 10.29 16.27 -56.07
N ALA A 33 11.52 16.72 -55.80
CA ALA A 33 11.94 18.10 -56.10
C ALA A 33 11.76 18.46 -57.59
N SER A 34 12.10 17.53 -58.50
CA SER A 34 11.95 17.73 -59.94
C SER A 34 10.48 17.78 -60.41
N PHE A 35 9.55 17.17 -59.66
CA PHE A 35 8.11 17.20 -59.95
C PHE A 35 7.49 18.52 -59.49
N CYS A 36 7.81 18.97 -58.26
CA CYS A 36 7.38 20.25 -57.72
C CYS A 36 7.81 21.45 -58.59
N GLN A 37 9.05 21.44 -59.09
CA GLN A 37 9.53 22.48 -60.02
C GLN A 37 8.75 22.56 -61.35
N ARG A 38 8.10 21.47 -61.78
CA ARG A 38 7.36 21.41 -63.05
C ARG A 38 5.87 21.70 -62.89
N HIS A 39 5.28 21.44 -61.71
CA HIS A 39 3.85 21.66 -61.45
C HIS A 39 3.57 22.38 -60.10
N PRO A 40 3.88 23.69 -59.98
CA PRO A 40 3.77 24.43 -58.71
C PRO A 40 2.37 24.41 -58.08
N GLY A 41 1.31 24.44 -58.88
CA GLY A 41 -0.08 24.47 -58.39
C GLY A 41 -0.69 23.10 -58.07
N ARG A 42 0.09 22.03 -57.96
CA ARG A 42 -0.42 20.66 -57.68
C ARG A 42 0.38 19.86 -56.63
N CYS A 43 1.36 20.47 -55.98
CA CYS A 43 2.19 19.83 -54.96
C CYS A 43 1.98 20.53 -53.60
N THR A 44 0.75 20.50 -53.10
CA THR A 44 0.38 21.15 -51.83
C THR A 44 0.86 20.32 -50.64
N ALA A 45 1.75 20.88 -49.82
CA ALA A 45 2.26 20.18 -48.64
C ALA A 45 1.18 20.08 -47.54
N SER A 46 1.00 18.88 -46.97
CA SER A 46 0.29 18.69 -45.70
C SER A 46 0.92 19.54 -44.59
N PRO A 47 0.16 19.97 -43.56
CA PRO A 47 0.73 20.74 -42.46
C PRO A 47 1.87 19.98 -41.78
N ILE A 48 3.04 20.59 -41.67
CA ILE A 48 4.26 19.96 -41.14
C ILE A 48 4.40 20.34 -39.66
N ILE A 49 4.43 19.35 -38.77
CA ILE A 49 4.80 19.57 -37.35
C ILE A 49 6.33 19.71 -37.28
N LEU A 50 6.80 20.95 -37.12
CA LEU A 50 8.22 21.30 -37.08
C LEU A 50 8.87 20.90 -35.75
N GLN A 51 8.15 21.10 -34.65
CA GLN A 51 8.61 20.77 -33.30
C GLN A 51 7.47 20.22 -32.46
N GLY A 52 7.82 19.42 -31.45
CA GLY A 52 6.91 19.13 -30.35
C GLY A 52 7.67 18.75 -29.09
N GLU A 53 7.34 19.42 -28.00
CA GLU A 53 8.06 19.45 -26.73
C GLU A 53 7.13 18.92 -25.63
N GLN A 54 7.70 18.28 -24.61
CA GLN A 54 6.96 17.87 -23.41
C GLN A 54 7.82 18.12 -22.17
N SER A 55 7.20 18.49 -21.04
CA SER A 55 7.95 18.71 -19.79
C SER A 55 8.57 17.41 -19.22
N THR A 56 8.08 16.24 -19.65
CA THR A 56 8.47 14.94 -19.10
C THR A 56 8.19 13.75 -20.01
N THR A 57 8.98 12.68 -19.86
CA THR A 57 8.74 11.35 -20.45
C THR A 57 8.18 10.34 -19.44
N ALA A 58 8.41 10.54 -18.14
CA ALA A 58 8.13 9.54 -17.12
C ALA A 58 8.04 10.16 -15.71
N LEU A 59 7.33 9.50 -14.81
CA LEU A 59 6.35 10.19 -13.97
C LEU A 59 6.02 9.61 -12.55
N ARG A 60 6.81 8.75 -11.88
CA ARG A 60 6.70 8.27 -10.45
C ARG A 60 6.14 9.16 -9.26
N VAL A 61 5.14 10.04 -9.39
CA VAL A 61 4.18 10.58 -8.39
C VAL A 61 2.95 11.15 -9.18
N GLN A 62 1.71 11.22 -8.65
CA GLN A 62 0.49 11.51 -9.46
C GLN A 62 0.32 12.95 -10.02
N GLY A 63 0.38 13.16 -11.34
CA GLY A 63 0.10 14.49 -11.91
C GLY A 63 0.69 14.78 -13.31
N ALA A 64 1.23 15.99 -13.50
CA ALA A 64 1.00 16.74 -14.73
C ALA A 64 2.18 16.89 -15.71
N VAL A 65 1.83 17.05 -16.99
CA VAL A 65 2.72 17.15 -18.15
C VAL A 65 2.23 18.25 -19.09
N THR A 66 3.05 19.24 -19.40
CA THR A 66 2.76 20.21 -20.47
C THR A 66 3.30 19.68 -21.79
N LEU A 67 2.49 19.71 -22.84
CA LEU A 67 2.84 19.28 -24.19
C LEU A 67 2.56 20.40 -25.18
N LYS A 68 3.52 20.66 -26.07
CA LYS A 68 3.48 21.78 -27.02
C LYS A 68 3.88 21.30 -28.41
N VAL A 69 3.27 21.87 -29.45
CA VAL A 69 3.68 21.67 -30.86
C VAL A 69 3.72 22.99 -31.62
N ILE A 70 4.63 23.05 -32.59
CA ILE A 70 4.73 24.14 -33.58
C ILE A 70 4.62 23.50 -34.97
N ALA A 71 3.72 24.00 -35.80
CA ALA A 71 3.44 23.46 -37.12
C ALA A 71 3.28 24.56 -38.18
N GLN A 72 3.52 24.21 -39.45
CA GLN A 72 3.51 25.13 -40.59
C GLN A 72 2.64 24.60 -41.74
N ALA A 73 1.98 25.50 -42.47
CA ALA A 73 1.31 25.23 -43.74
C ALA A 73 1.64 26.33 -44.78
N GLU A 74 1.13 26.20 -46.00
CA GLU A 74 1.24 27.21 -47.06
C GLU A 74 0.56 28.53 -46.67
N GLU A 75 1.03 29.65 -47.24
CA GLU A 75 0.86 31.05 -46.78
C GLU A 75 -0.59 31.57 -46.58
N THR A 76 -1.61 30.80 -46.93
CA THR A 76 -3.04 31.16 -46.81
C THR A 76 -3.87 30.17 -45.98
N SER A 77 -3.27 29.11 -45.43
CA SER A 77 -4.00 28.04 -44.73
C SER A 77 -4.04 28.24 -43.21
N GLN A 78 -5.24 28.42 -42.64
CA GLN A 78 -5.43 28.38 -41.20
C GLN A 78 -5.23 26.95 -40.66
N LEU A 79 -4.58 26.83 -39.49
CA LEU A 79 -4.38 25.57 -38.78
C LEU A 79 -5.38 25.42 -37.62
N ASN A 80 -5.83 24.18 -37.41
CA ASN A 80 -6.59 23.74 -36.25
C ASN A 80 -5.83 22.62 -35.52
N PHE A 81 -6.04 22.53 -34.21
CA PHE A 81 -5.35 21.58 -33.34
C PHE A 81 -6.35 20.83 -32.47
N SER A 82 -6.21 19.51 -32.36
CA SER A 82 -7.04 18.63 -31.54
C SER A 82 -6.16 17.65 -30.77
N TRP A 83 -6.47 17.41 -29.50
CA TRP A 83 -5.65 16.61 -28.58
C TRP A 83 -6.46 15.48 -27.95
N THR A 84 -5.84 14.31 -27.78
CA THR A 84 -6.47 13.09 -27.23
C THR A 84 -5.48 12.32 -26.35
N ALA A 85 -5.97 11.56 -25.36
CA ALA A 85 -5.14 10.73 -24.47
C ALA A 85 -5.85 9.39 -24.18
N ASN A 86 -5.09 8.31 -23.97
CA ASN A 86 -5.66 6.97 -23.70
C ASN A 86 -5.89 6.65 -22.21
N VAL A 87 -5.23 7.39 -21.31
CA VAL A 87 -5.33 7.33 -19.84
C VAL A 87 -5.03 8.74 -19.32
N GLY A 88 -5.53 9.11 -18.13
CA GLY A 88 -5.38 10.45 -17.58
C GLY A 88 -6.29 11.47 -18.25
N SER A 89 -6.21 12.73 -17.83
CA SER A 89 -7.09 13.81 -18.28
C SER A 89 -6.33 14.92 -19.02
N LEU A 90 -7.01 15.62 -19.93
CA LEU A 90 -6.47 16.76 -20.68
C LEU A 90 -7.17 18.06 -20.26
N GLY A 91 -6.38 19.13 -20.11
CA GLY A 91 -6.88 20.49 -19.94
C GLY A 91 -7.26 21.16 -21.27
N THR A 92 -7.72 22.42 -21.21
CA THR A 92 -8.06 23.20 -22.40
C THR A 92 -6.81 23.58 -23.20
N PRO A 93 -6.69 23.24 -24.50
CA PRO A 93 -5.54 23.64 -25.31
C PRO A 93 -5.56 25.14 -25.64
N SER A 94 -4.41 25.80 -25.46
CA SER A 94 -4.15 27.14 -25.99
C SER A 94 -3.57 27.01 -27.40
N SER A 95 -4.14 27.68 -28.40
CA SER A 95 -3.66 27.61 -29.78
C SER A 95 -3.62 29.00 -30.42
N VAL A 96 -2.46 29.41 -30.94
CA VAL A 96 -2.22 30.72 -31.54
C VAL A 96 -1.41 30.56 -32.82
N GLY A 97 -2.06 30.78 -33.97
CA GLY A 97 -1.44 30.69 -35.29
C GLY A 97 -0.86 29.30 -35.57
N THR A 98 0.48 29.21 -35.50
CA THR A 98 1.27 27.99 -35.78
C THR A 98 1.53 27.12 -34.55
N THR A 99 1.17 27.57 -33.33
CA THR A 99 1.53 26.90 -32.07
C THR A 99 0.30 26.43 -31.30
N SER A 100 0.38 25.24 -30.68
CA SER A 100 -0.64 24.72 -29.76
C SER A 100 0.01 24.08 -28.54
N GLU A 101 -0.57 24.28 -27.36
CA GLU A 101 -0.05 23.84 -26.07
C GLU A 101 -1.18 23.38 -25.15
N ILE A 102 -0.98 22.25 -24.45
CA ILE A 102 -1.97 21.62 -23.57
C ILE A 102 -1.29 21.05 -22.32
N VAL A 103 -2.06 20.80 -21.27
CA VAL A 103 -1.60 20.05 -20.07
C VAL A 103 -2.37 18.74 -19.97
N TRP A 104 -1.66 17.66 -19.65
CA TRP A 104 -2.19 16.33 -19.33
C TRP A 104 -1.88 15.96 -17.88
N THR A 105 -2.72 15.14 -17.23
CA THR A 105 -2.57 14.75 -15.81
C THR A 105 -2.78 13.24 -15.60
N SER A 106 -1.88 12.58 -14.84
CA SER A 106 -1.93 11.15 -14.53
C SER A 106 -2.91 10.76 -13.41
N PRO A 107 -3.43 9.51 -13.40
CA PRO A 107 -4.23 8.96 -12.31
C PRO A 107 -3.35 8.42 -11.18
N SER A 108 -3.91 8.28 -9.98
CA SER A 108 -3.22 7.68 -8.82
C SER A 108 -2.87 6.20 -9.00
N CYS A 109 -3.47 5.51 -9.98
CA CYS A 109 -3.39 4.05 -10.18
C CYS A 109 -3.79 3.66 -11.63
N VAL A 110 -3.21 2.58 -12.19
CA VAL A 110 -3.69 1.81 -13.39
C VAL A 110 -3.24 0.32 -13.18
N PRO A 111 -3.63 -0.75 -13.93
CA PRO A 111 -3.27 -2.15 -13.52
C PRO A 111 -2.44 -3.07 -14.47
N ALA A 112 -1.58 -3.90 -13.87
CA ALA A 112 -0.59 -4.90 -14.35
C ALA A 112 0.16 -4.81 -15.72
N SER A 113 -0.42 -4.32 -16.83
CA SER A 113 0.09 -4.59 -18.20
C SER A 113 -0.08 -3.54 -19.33
N SER A 114 -0.02 -2.20 -19.14
CA SER A 114 -0.22 -1.23 -20.27
C SER A 114 0.27 0.23 -20.13
N ALA A 115 0.83 0.75 -21.23
CA ALA A 115 1.42 2.08 -21.39
C ALA A 115 0.42 3.22 -21.76
N VAL A 116 0.94 4.46 -21.83
CA VAL A 116 0.14 5.67 -22.07
C VAL A 116 0.70 6.56 -23.17
N GLY A 117 -0.21 7.19 -23.92
CA GLY A 117 0.09 8.12 -24.99
C GLY A 117 -0.92 9.25 -25.10
N ILE A 118 -0.41 10.45 -25.38
CA ILE A 118 -1.16 11.66 -25.72
C ILE A 118 -0.87 11.97 -27.19
N THR A 119 -1.90 12.21 -28.00
CA THR A 119 -1.75 12.48 -29.44
C THR A 119 -2.39 13.80 -29.82
N VAL A 120 -1.64 14.65 -30.52
CA VAL A 120 -2.15 15.83 -31.23
C VAL A 120 -2.37 15.52 -32.70
N ALA A 121 -3.47 16.02 -33.24
CA ALA A 121 -3.77 16.15 -34.66
C ALA A 121 -3.72 17.63 -35.04
N VAL A 122 -3.00 17.95 -36.11
CA VAL A 122 -2.92 19.29 -36.71
C VAL A 122 -3.56 19.22 -38.09
N THR A 123 -4.58 20.03 -38.34
CA THR A 123 -5.31 20.03 -39.62
C THR A 123 -5.33 21.40 -40.27
N ASP A 124 -5.23 21.44 -41.60
CA ASP A 124 -5.34 22.68 -42.38
C ASP A 124 -6.79 22.96 -42.85
N GLY A 125 -7.02 24.13 -43.44
CA GLY A 125 -8.31 24.51 -44.04
C GLY A 125 -8.78 23.65 -45.22
N ARG A 126 -8.02 22.62 -45.64
CA ARG A 126 -8.36 21.63 -46.66
C ARG A 126 -8.57 20.23 -46.06
N ASN A 127 -8.59 20.11 -44.73
CA ASN A 127 -8.63 18.87 -43.94
C ASN A 127 -7.41 17.93 -44.12
N ALA A 128 -6.29 18.41 -44.68
CA ALA A 128 -5.04 17.66 -44.64
C ALA A 128 -4.53 17.62 -43.19
N SER A 129 -4.09 16.45 -42.73
CA SER A 129 -3.83 16.18 -41.31
C SER A 129 -2.42 15.64 -41.07
N ALA A 130 -1.78 16.09 -39.99
CA ALA A 130 -0.54 15.51 -39.44
C ALA A 130 -0.70 15.22 -37.94
N PHE A 131 0.07 14.27 -37.42
CA PHE A 131 -0.09 13.76 -36.06
C PHE A 131 1.25 13.67 -35.33
N LYS A 132 1.23 13.86 -34.00
CA LYS A 132 2.35 13.53 -33.12
C LYS A 132 1.84 12.91 -31.82
N THR A 133 2.40 11.75 -31.47
CA THR A 133 2.13 11.05 -30.21
C THR A 133 3.30 11.22 -29.25
N PHE A 134 2.97 11.44 -27.99
CA PHE A 134 3.86 11.63 -26.86
C PHE A 134 3.60 10.47 -25.89
N THR A 135 4.59 9.62 -25.66
CA THR A 135 4.47 8.44 -24.78
C THR A 135 4.96 8.75 -23.38
N LEU A 136 4.20 8.29 -22.39
CA LEU A 136 4.57 8.39 -20.98
C LEU A 136 4.66 7.00 -20.36
N SER A 137 5.71 6.80 -19.57
CA SER A 137 5.75 5.72 -18.59
C SER A 137 4.65 5.95 -17.55
N VAL A 138 3.66 5.05 -17.43
CA VAL A 138 2.48 5.25 -16.54
C VAL A 138 2.37 4.26 -15.38
N ASN A 139 1.22 3.67 -14.98
CA ASN A 139 1.03 3.31 -13.56
C ASN A 139 0.29 2.03 -13.17
N ALA A 140 0.48 1.52 -11.95
CA ALA A 140 0.13 0.16 -11.53
C ALA A 140 -0.52 -0.02 -10.15
N CYS A 141 -1.51 -0.89 -9.94
CA CYS A 141 -2.13 -1.15 -8.62
C CYS A 141 -1.55 -2.42 -7.91
N PRO A 142 -1.59 -2.56 -6.56
CA PRO A 142 -0.98 -3.70 -5.83
C PRO A 142 -1.64 -5.05 -6.02
N ALA A 143 -1.02 -6.10 -5.47
CA ALA A 143 -1.73 -7.34 -5.20
C ALA A 143 -2.82 -7.10 -4.14
N SER A 144 -3.42 -8.20 -3.73
CA SER A 144 -4.27 -8.22 -2.56
C SER A 144 -3.80 -9.34 -1.63
N ASP A 145 -3.95 -9.12 -0.34
CA ASP A 145 -3.24 -9.87 0.70
C ASP A 145 -4.02 -9.79 2.02
N ILE A 146 -3.88 -10.75 2.93
CA ILE A 146 -4.82 -10.89 4.06
C ILE A 146 -4.26 -11.72 5.22
N ASP A 147 -4.46 -11.27 6.46
CA ASP A 147 -4.07 -11.98 7.69
C ASP A 147 -5.11 -11.79 8.82
N ALA A 148 -5.00 -12.58 9.88
CA ALA A 148 -6.02 -12.73 10.91
C ALA A 148 -5.41 -13.14 12.27
N SER A 149 -5.56 -12.27 13.28
CA SER A 149 -5.17 -12.57 14.67
C SER A 149 -6.22 -13.45 15.37
N VAL A 150 -6.01 -13.66 16.68
CA VAL A 150 -6.98 -14.26 17.59
C VAL A 150 -8.30 -13.47 17.67
N ILE A 151 -8.28 -12.15 17.46
CA ILE A 151 -9.43 -11.26 17.74
C ILE A 151 -9.85 -10.35 16.58
N HIS A 152 -9.03 -10.16 15.55
CA HIS A 152 -9.32 -9.26 14.43
C HIS A 152 -8.65 -9.67 13.12
N SER A 153 -9.32 -9.37 12.02
CA SER A 153 -8.91 -9.64 10.64
C SER A 153 -8.39 -8.38 9.98
N ILE A 154 -7.59 -8.55 8.93
CA ILE A 154 -7.24 -7.44 8.07
C ILE A 154 -6.94 -7.85 6.63
N ALA A 155 -7.47 -7.07 5.68
CA ALA A 155 -7.31 -7.31 4.26
C ALA A 155 -6.77 -6.08 3.54
N LEU A 156 -5.70 -6.27 2.79
CA LEU A 156 -5.38 -5.43 1.67
C LEU A 156 -6.36 -5.66 0.52
N ARG A 157 -6.72 -4.55 -0.12
CA ARG A 157 -7.21 -4.53 -1.49
C ARG A 157 -6.18 -3.98 -2.47
N SER A 158 -6.02 -4.68 -3.59
CA SER A 158 -5.70 -4.28 -4.97
C SER A 158 -5.36 -2.81 -5.35
N ASP A 159 -5.80 -1.78 -4.63
CA ASP A 159 -5.52 -0.35 -4.84
C ASP A 159 -4.62 0.27 -3.77
N GLY A 160 -4.11 -0.54 -2.84
CA GLY A 160 -3.20 -0.11 -1.79
C GLY A 160 -3.94 0.61 -0.69
N THR A 161 -5.09 0.07 -0.30
CA THR A 161 -5.86 0.44 0.87
C THR A 161 -6.10 -0.81 1.71
N VAL A 162 -6.27 -0.63 3.01
CA VAL A 162 -6.46 -1.77 3.92
C VAL A 162 -7.61 -1.58 4.84
N TRP A 163 -8.20 -2.70 5.20
CA TRP A 163 -9.49 -2.81 5.79
C TRP A 163 -9.37 -3.76 6.96
N ALA A 164 -9.47 -3.26 8.18
CA ALA A 164 -9.39 -4.05 9.42
C ALA A 164 -10.80 -4.26 10.00
N TRP A 165 -11.08 -5.37 10.66
CA TRP A 165 -12.35 -5.57 11.39
C TRP A 165 -12.28 -6.70 12.44
N GLY A 166 -13.27 -6.76 13.33
CA GLY A 166 -13.29 -7.60 14.53
C GLY A 166 -13.17 -6.80 15.82
N SER A 167 -12.54 -7.39 16.84
CA SER A 167 -12.30 -6.74 18.13
C SER A 167 -11.34 -5.56 18.01
N ASN A 168 -11.58 -4.52 18.81
CA ASN A 168 -10.87 -3.24 18.71
C ASN A 168 -10.70 -2.58 20.08
N GLN A 169 -10.79 -3.34 21.18
CA GLN A 169 -10.80 -2.79 22.54
C GLN A 169 -9.53 -2.00 22.90
N PHE A 170 -8.41 -2.34 22.26
CA PHE A 170 -7.13 -1.64 22.35
C PHE A 170 -6.87 -0.67 21.19
N GLY A 171 -7.74 -0.64 20.18
CA GLY A 171 -7.54 0.16 18.97
C GLY A 171 -6.92 -0.60 17.79
N ALA A 172 -6.86 -1.94 17.88
CA ALA A 172 -6.21 -2.85 16.93
C ALA A 172 -6.70 -2.73 15.47
N LEU A 173 -7.82 -2.07 15.20
CA LEU A 173 -8.30 -1.81 13.84
C LEU A 173 -7.85 -0.46 13.26
N GLY A 174 -7.23 0.40 14.07
CA GLY A 174 -6.53 1.60 13.61
C GLY A 174 -7.43 2.68 13.04
N ASN A 175 -8.74 2.49 13.12
CA ASN A 175 -9.78 3.39 12.61
C ASN A 175 -10.11 4.53 13.60
N GLY A 176 -9.16 4.87 14.47
CA GLY A 176 -9.14 6.03 15.36
C GLY A 176 -10.07 5.96 16.57
N ILE A 177 -10.59 4.76 16.88
CA ILE A 177 -11.51 4.48 17.99
C ILE A 177 -11.24 3.08 18.58
N ASN A 178 -11.52 2.90 19.87
CA ASN A 178 -11.44 1.58 20.54
C ASN A 178 -12.83 0.93 20.62
N ILE A 179 -13.43 0.67 19.46
CA ILE A 179 -14.80 0.12 19.36
C ILE A 179 -14.82 -0.96 18.27
N ASP A 180 -15.17 -2.19 18.64
CA ASP A 180 -15.15 -3.38 17.77
C ASP A 180 -15.91 -3.12 16.47
N GLN A 181 -15.27 -3.20 15.30
CA GLN A 181 -15.93 -2.94 14.02
C GLN A 181 -16.38 -4.23 13.39
N ALA A 182 -17.64 -4.26 12.98
CA ALA A 182 -18.18 -5.42 12.28
C ALA A 182 -17.60 -5.52 10.87
N THR A 183 -17.97 -4.54 10.06
CA THR A 183 -17.56 -4.43 8.66
C THR A 183 -16.08 -4.06 8.56
N PRO A 184 -15.36 -4.59 7.54
CA PRO A 184 -14.10 -4.03 7.08
C PRO A 184 -14.15 -2.50 7.08
N VAL A 185 -13.38 -1.86 7.97
CA VAL A 185 -13.19 -0.40 7.97
C VAL A 185 -11.86 -0.08 7.34
N GLN A 186 -11.83 0.83 6.36
CA GLN A 186 -10.54 1.24 5.82
C GLN A 186 -9.73 1.87 6.96
N VAL A 187 -8.53 1.35 7.20
CA VAL A 187 -7.63 1.95 8.16
C VAL A 187 -7.13 3.27 7.56
N PRO A 188 -7.42 4.40 8.21
CA PRO A 188 -7.17 5.71 7.67
C PRO A 188 -5.74 6.15 7.94
N GLY A 189 -5.32 7.19 7.22
CA GLY A 189 -3.90 7.48 7.10
C GLY A 189 -3.14 6.35 6.41
N LEU A 190 -3.78 5.30 5.87
CA LEU A 190 -3.19 4.18 5.12
C LEU A 190 -3.78 4.03 3.71
N MET A 191 -3.16 4.73 2.76
CA MET A 191 -3.30 4.47 1.32
C MET A 191 -1.93 4.68 0.66
N SER A 192 -1.45 3.71 -0.15
CA SER A 192 -0.09 3.49 -0.75
C SER A 192 0.83 2.32 -0.26
N VAL A 193 0.32 1.11 0.00
CA VAL A 193 0.93 0.24 1.03
C VAL A 193 1.82 -0.96 0.54
N THR A 194 2.20 -2.07 1.27
CA THR A 194 3.08 -3.27 0.82
C THR A 194 2.81 -4.81 1.17
N ALA A 195 2.24 -5.34 2.30
CA ALA A 195 1.86 -6.76 2.67
C ALA A 195 1.45 -6.93 4.20
N VAL A 196 1.17 -8.10 4.83
CA VAL A 196 0.33 -8.30 6.07
C VAL A 196 0.86 -9.14 7.26
N THR A 197 0.61 -8.73 8.51
CA THR A 197 0.24 -9.68 9.60
C THR A 197 -0.74 -9.08 10.64
N ALA A 198 -1.05 -9.72 11.77
CA ALA A 198 -1.87 -9.20 12.86
C ALA A 198 -1.53 -9.88 14.22
N GLY A 199 -0.87 -9.15 15.12
CA GLY A 199 -0.59 -9.62 16.49
C GLY A 199 -1.84 -9.71 17.39
N TYR A 200 -1.67 -10.20 18.63
CA TYR A 200 -2.80 -10.57 19.51
C TYR A 200 -3.83 -9.45 19.78
N GLY A 201 -3.40 -8.33 20.36
CA GLY A 201 -4.26 -7.17 20.71
C GLY A 201 -3.69 -5.83 20.24
N HIS A 202 -2.44 -5.85 19.82
CA HIS A 202 -1.86 -4.86 18.96
C HIS A 202 -1.80 -5.42 17.56
N SER A 203 -1.62 -4.55 16.59
CA SER A 203 -1.06 -4.95 15.34
C SER A 203 -0.24 -3.81 14.79
N MET A 204 0.43 -4.14 13.74
CA MET A 204 1.54 -3.39 13.22
C MET A 204 1.23 -3.21 11.72
N ALA A 205 2.04 -2.71 10.74
CA ALA A 205 1.41 -2.41 9.43
C ALA A 205 2.22 -1.97 8.21
N VAL A 206 2.04 -2.63 7.04
CA VAL A 206 2.24 -1.96 5.72
C VAL A 206 2.48 -0.44 5.74
N ARG A 207 3.69 0.12 5.56
CA ARG A 207 3.87 1.25 4.63
C ARG A 207 4.38 1.13 3.15
N GLY A 208 5.40 1.79 2.58
CA GLY A 208 5.50 1.73 1.08
C GLY A 208 6.51 2.62 0.39
N ASP A 209 6.90 3.62 1.16
CA ASP A 209 8.07 4.45 1.07
C ASP A 209 9.19 3.84 1.95
N GLY A 210 8.79 3.05 2.96
CA GLY A 210 9.49 2.06 3.74
C GLY A 210 8.94 1.88 5.16
N THR A 211 8.17 2.81 5.74
CA THR A 211 8.15 3.16 7.19
C THR A 211 7.79 2.12 8.28
N VAL A 212 7.18 2.48 9.44
CA VAL A 212 6.67 1.67 10.60
C VAL A 212 5.61 2.49 11.33
N TRP A 213 4.44 1.89 11.56
CA TRP A 213 3.12 2.50 11.73
C TRP A 213 2.19 1.60 12.56
N ALA A 214 2.56 1.31 13.81
CA ALA A 214 1.84 0.35 14.63
C ALA A 214 0.53 0.92 15.21
N TRP A 215 -0.45 0.09 15.59
CA TRP A 215 -1.64 0.53 16.34
C TRP A 215 -2.32 -0.60 17.15
N GLY A 216 -3.14 -0.24 18.14
CA GLY A 216 -3.73 -1.15 19.11
C GLY A 216 -3.07 -1.08 20.48
N ASP A 217 -2.97 -2.22 21.16
CA ASP A 217 -2.33 -2.36 22.48
C ASP A 217 -0.87 -1.88 22.46
N ASN A 218 -0.51 -1.04 23.42
CA ASN A 218 0.86 -0.57 23.62
C ASN A 218 1.33 -0.72 25.07
N GLY A 219 0.64 -1.50 25.91
CA GLY A 219 0.94 -1.62 27.34
C GLY A 219 2.32 -2.21 27.67
N SER A 220 3.03 -2.75 26.67
CA SER A 220 4.43 -3.19 26.74
C SER A 220 5.38 -2.35 25.86
N GLY A 221 4.91 -1.31 25.20
CA GLY A 221 5.67 -0.50 24.23
C GLY A 221 5.72 -1.09 22.81
N GLN A 222 4.86 -2.07 22.49
CA GLN A 222 4.88 -2.84 21.23
C GLN A 222 4.42 -2.04 20.01
N LEU A 223 3.95 -0.80 20.20
CA LEU A 223 3.77 0.14 19.09
C LEU A 223 4.99 1.01 18.81
N GLY A 224 6.13 0.81 19.50
CA GLY A 224 7.46 1.36 19.17
C GLY A 224 7.60 2.88 19.11
N ASN A 225 6.55 3.61 19.46
CA ASN A 225 6.37 5.04 19.24
C ASN A 225 7.07 5.95 20.29
N GLY A 226 7.77 5.36 21.25
CA GLY A 226 8.35 6.02 22.42
C GLY A 226 7.40 6.11 23.62
N THR A 227 6.23 5.47 23.58
CA THR A 227 5.26 5.43 24.69
C THR A 227 4.79 4.02 25.00
N ASP A 228 4.15 3.88 26.16
CA ASP A 228 3.42 2.72 26.67
C ASP A 228 1.89 2.90 26.55
N VAL A 229 1.44 3.78 25.64
CA VAL A 229 0.04 4.22 25.51
C VAL A 229 -0.56 3.70 24.21
N ASP A 230 -1.63 2.91 24.30
CA ASP A 230 -2.40 2.38 23.18
C ASP A 230 -2.65 3.43 22.10
N GLN A 231 -2.45 3.09 20.84
CA GLN A 231 -2.74 4.01 19.74
C GLN A 231 -3.90 3.49 18.92
N VAL A 232 -4.98 4.27 18.97
CA VAL A 232 -6.25 4.00 18.30
C VAL A 232 -6.17 4.15 16.78
N THR A 233 -5.06 4.74 16.30
CA THR A 233 -4.69 4.95 14.91
C THR A 233 -3.25 4.53 14.65
N PRO A 234 -2.89 4.26 13.39
CA PRO A 234 -1.50 4.10 12.97
C PRO A 234 -0.59 5.19 13.53
N VAL A 235 0.37 4.81 14.37
CA VAL A 235 1.41 5.70 14.94
C VAL A 235 2.76 5.40 14.33
N GLN A 236 3.47 6.43 13.88
CA GLN A 236 4.80 6.19 13.35
C GLN A 236 5.79 5.78 14.45
N VAL A 237 6.50 4.67 14.23
CA VAL A 237 7.63 4.25 15.05
C VAL A 237 8.92 4.97 14.63
N PRO A 238 9.70 5.52 15.58
CA PRO A 238 10.99 6.14 15.28
C PRO A 238 12.21 5.19 15.26
N GLY A 239 13.03 5.26 14.21
CA GLY A 239 14.41 4.78 14.11
C GLY A 239 14.75 3.79 12.97
N LEU A 240 13.77 2.98 12.55
CA LEU A 240 13.89 1.77 11.71
C LEU A 240 14.16 2.01 10.21
N THR A 241 15.05 2.90 9.77
CA THR A 241 15.22 3.13 8.31
C THR A 241 15.60 1.87 7.50
N ASP A 242 15.23 1.83 6.23
CA ASP A 242 15.52 0.83 5.19
C ASP A 242 15.44 -0.68 5.55
N ILE A 243 14.24 -1.31 5.67
CA ILE A 243 13.92 -2.67 6.19
C ILE A 243 13.16 -3.59 5.20
N ILE A 244 13.54 -4.88 5.01
CA ILE A 244 12.91 -5.96 4.19
C ILE A 244 12.05 -7.01 4.97
N ALA A 245 12.00 -7.03 6.30
CA ALA A 245 11.08 -7.92 7.05
C ALA A 245 10.58 -7.33 8.39
N VAL A 246 9.43 -7.78 8.91
CA VAL A 246 8.83 -7.58 10.25
C VAL A 246 7.84 -8.74 10.51
N SER A 247 7.42 -9.00 11.75
CA SER A 247 6.33 -9.93 12.11
C SER A 247 5.89 -9.79 13.58
N ALA A 248 4.60 -10.01 13.85
CA ALA A 248 3.90 -9.55 15.04
C ALA A 248 3.74 -10.64 16.12
N GLY A 249 4.64 -10.65 17.10
CA GLY A 249 4.49 -11.44 18.31
C GLY A 249 3.28 -11.04 19.17
N TYR A 250 3.08 -11.73 20.30
CA TYR A 250 1.90 -11.51 21.16
C TYR A 250 1.86 -10.10 21.77
N SER A 251 3.03 -9.56 22.15
CA SER A 251 3.19 -8.19 22.67
C SER A 251 4.59 -7.63 22.39
N HIS A 252 5.21 -8.06 21.29
CA HIS A 252 6.53 -7.59 20.85
C HIS A 252 6.61 -7.62 19.33
N SER A 253 7.66 -6.99 18.84
CA SER A 253 7.74 -6.52 17.46
C SER A 253 9.18 -6.61 16.97
N ILE A 254 9.40 -7.10 15.76
CA ILE A 254 10.74 -7.27 15.18
C ILE A 254 10.79 -6.77 13.73
N ALA A 255 11.93 -6.25 13.28
CA ALA A 255 12.11 -5.62 11.99
C ALA A 255 13.50 -5.81 11.37
N LEU A 256 13.57 -6.46 10.21
CA LEU A 256 14.77 -6.76 9.42
C LEU A 256 15.12 -5.67 8.42
N ARG A 257 16.05 -4.79 8.78
CA ARG A 257 16.67 -3.83 7.87
C ARG A 257 17.13 -4.54 6.57
N GLY A 258 16.93 -3.97 5.38
CA GLY A 258 17.38 -4.51 4.09
C GLY A 258 18.81 -4.15 3.70
N ASP A 259 19.55 -3.56 4.66
CA ASP A 259 21.00 -3.75 4.83
C ASP A 259 21.34 -5.06 5.58
N GLY A 260 20.32 -5.81 6.03
CA GLY A 260 20.40 -7.09 6.72
C GLY A 260 20.42 -7.02 8.25
N THR A 261 20.35 -5.84 8.89
CA THR A 261 20.30 -5.74 10.38
C THR A 261 18.91 -6.03 10.93
N VAL A 262 18.75 -6.51 12.18
CA VAL A 262 17.41 -6.61 12.81
C VAL A 262 17.25 -5.55 13.89
N TRP A 263 16.01 -5.17 14.17
CA TRP A 263 15.58 -4.21 15.19
C TRP A 263 14.35 -4.77 15.90
N ALA A 264 14.09 -4.37 17.14
CA ALA A 264 12.95 -4.87 17.90
C ALA A 264 12.45 -3.84 18.94
N TRP A 265 11.17 -3.95 19.33
CA TRP A 265 10.55 -3.15 20.39
C TRP A 265 9.35 -3.88 21.03
N GLY A 266 8.82 -3.31 22.12
CA GLY A 266 7.76 -3.91 22.93
C GLY A 266 8.25 -4.65 24.17
N ARG A 267 7.50 -5.69 24.55
CA ARG A 267 7.78 -6.54 25.71
C ARG A 267 9.16 -7.18 25.56
N ASN A 268 9.96 -7.16 26.63
CA ASN A 268 11.32 -7.73 26.64
C ASN A 268 11.59 -8.58 27.89
N ALA A 269 10.55 -9.03 28.60
CA ALA A 269 10.70 -9.74 29.88
C ALA A 269 11.55 -11.02 29.78
N GLU A 270 11.52 -11.68 28.62
CA GLU A 270 12.29 -12.88 28.28
C GLU A 270 13.45 -12.57 27.30
N GLY A 271 13.77 -11.30 27.05
CA GLY A 271 14.76 -10.92 26.05
C GLY A 271 14.25 -10.91 24.60
N GLN A 272 12.93 -10.81 24.37
CA GLN A 272 12.28 -10.85 23.03
C GLN A 272 12.87 -9.86 22.01
N LEU A 273 13.58 -8.84 22.48
CA LEU A 273 14.17 -7.79 21.64
C LEU A 273 15.65 -8.01 21.31
N GLY A 274 16.29 -9.03 21.88
CA GLY A 274 17.67 -9.40 21.56
C GLY A 274 18.73 -8.33 21.89
N ASP A 275 18.38 -7.31 22.67
CA ASP A 275 19.13 -6.06 22.82
C ASP A 275 20.22 -6.05 23.91
N GLY A 276 20.45 -7.20 24.52
CA GLY A 276 21.31 -7.40 25.69
C GLY A 276 20.62 -7.19 27.03
N THR A 277 19.31 -6.90 27.06
CA THR A 277 18.55 -6.59 28.29
C THR A 277 17.27 -7.41 28.42
N VAL A 278 16.63 -7.30 29.58
CA VAL A 278 15.23 -7.73 29.80
C VAL A 278 14.28 -6.52 29.98
N ILE A 279 14.69 -5.36 29.48
CA ILE A 279 13.98 -4.08 29.69
C ILE A 279 13.09 -3.83 28.48
N ALA A 280 11.78 -3.75 28.69
CA ALA A 280 10.82 -3.43 27.64
C ALA A 280 11.19 -2.11 26.95
N ARG A 281 11.10 -2.07 25.62
CA ARG A 281 11.51 -0.91 24.83
C ARG A 281 10.31 -0.33 24.12
N ALA A 282 9.84 0.81 24.60
CA ALA A 282 8.85 1.61 23.90
C ALA A 282 9.35 2.22 22.57
N SER A 283 10.65 2.11 22.24
CA SER A 283 11.21 2.50 20.95
C SER A 283 12.15 1.44 20.41
N PRO A 284 12.26 1.28 19.08
CA PRO A 284 13.21 0.39 18.43
C PRO A 284 14.62 0.46 18.99
N VAL A 285 15.13 -0.71 19.34
CA VAL A 285 16.55 -0.95 19.54
C VAL A 285 17.05 -1.85 18.41
N GLN A 286 18.20 -1.52 17.84
CA GLN A 286 18.85 -2.41 16.89
C GLN A 286 19.31 -3.66 17.64
N VAL A 287 18.95 -4.83 17.13
CA VAL A 287 19.44 -6.12 17.61
C VAL A 287 20.95 -6.17 17.31
N PRO A 288 21.82 -6.08 18.33
CA PRO A 288 23.24 -5.84 18.13
C PRO A 288 23.94 -7.04 17.49
N TRP A 289 24.92 -6.75 16.64
CA TRP A 289 25.76 -7.72 15.90
C TRP A 289 25.03 -8.57 14.84
N LEU A 290 23.70 -8.55 14.78
CA LEU A 290 22.92 -9.27 13.78
C LEU A 290 22.86 -8.50 12.45
N THR A 291 23.32 -9.11 11.37
CA THR A 291 23.55 -8.52 10.03
C THR A 291 23.39 -9.57 8.93
N GLY A 292 23.06 -9.17 7.70
CA GLY A 292 22.90 -10.08 6.56
C GLY A 292 21.60 -10.90 6.57
N ILE A 293 20.61 -10.54 7.38
CA ILE A 293 19.33 -11.25 7.46
C ILE A 293 18.48 -10.98 6.20
N THR A 294 17.66 -11.95 5.78
CA THR A 294 16.86 -11.98 4.53
C THR A 294 15.37 -12.28 4.75
N ALA A 295 14.99 -12.90 5.87
CA ALA A 295 13.61 -13.02 6.36
C ALA A 295 13.60 -13.04 7.90
N LEU A 296 12.48 -12.75 8.53
CA LEU A 296 12.26 -12.97 9.97
C LEU A 296 10.82 -13.41 10.23
N ASP A 297 10.55 -13.93 11.41
CA ASP A 297 9.18 -14.16 11.90
C ASP A 297 9.10 -14.14 13.45
N ALA A 298 7.90 -13.90 14.00
CA ALA A 298 7.61 -13.89 15.43
C ALA A 298 6.14 -14.18 15.73
N ASP A 299 5.91 -15.16 16.60
CA ASP A 299 4.64 -15.38 17.30
C ASP A 299 4.94 -15.61 18.79
N GLY A 300 3.96 -15.43 19.67
CA GLY A 300 4.10 -15.64 21.09
C GLY A 300 5.10 -14.68 21.74
N ASP A 301 6.13 -15.23 22.38
CA ASP A 301 7.14 -14.52 23.16
C ASP A 301 8.57 -14.78 22.65
N HIS A 302 8.76 -15.08 21.36
CA HIS A 302 10.10 -15.26 20.76
C HIS A 302 10.18 -14.71 19.32
N SER A 303 11.41 -14.71 18.79
CA SER A 303 11.74 -14.09 17.49
C SER A 303 12.76 -14.96 16.75
N ILE A 304 12.58 -15.14 15.44
CA ILE A 304 13.49 -15.89 14.55
C ILE A 304 13.87 -15.09 13.29
N ALA A 305 15.08 -15.29 12.78
CA ALA A 305 15.64 -14.55 11.65
C ALA A 305 16.54 -15.43 10.77
N LEU A 306 16.32 -15.41 9.45
CA LEU A 306 17.07 -16.14 8.43
C LEU A 306 18.17 -15.26 7.83
N ARG A 307 19.39 -15.77 7.73
CA ARG A 307 20.57 -15.09 7.18
C ARG A 307 20.82 -15.43 5.70
N ASP A 308 21.51 -14.54 5.00
CA ASP A 308 21.96 -14.70 3.61
C ASP A 308 22.91 -15.89 3.40
N ASP A 309 23.69 -16.26 4.43
CA ASP A 309 24.45 -17.52 4.49
C ASP A 309 23.59 -18.78 4.77
N GLY A 310 22.28 -18.61 4.91
CA GLY A 310 21.30 -19.67 5.17
C GLY A 310 21.30 -20.19 6.61
N SER A 311 21.94 -19.51 7.57
CA SER A 311 21.80 -19.79 9.01
C SER A 311 20.57 -19.11 9.61
N ILE A 312 20.05 -19.64 10.73
CA ILE A 312 18.98 -19.00 11.49
C ILE A 312 19.53 -18.48 12.81
N TRP A 313 19.01 -17.35 13.27
CA TRP A 313 19.29 -16.71 14.55
C TRP A 313 17.98 -16.50 15.31
N ALA A 314 17.98 -16.71 16.62
CA ALA A 314 16.78 -16.61 17.45
C ALA A 314 17.08 -15.96 18.80
N TRP A 315 16.07 -15.31 19.41
CA TRP A 315 16.15 -14.69 20.74
C TRP A 315 14.76 -14.57 21.39
N GLY A 316 14.72 -14.22 22.68
CA GLY A 316 13.49 -14.17 23.48
C GLY A 316 13.26 -15.38 24.37
N SER A 317 12.00 -15.71 24.59
CA SER A 317 11.58 -16.86 25.40
C SER A 317 12.14 -18.16 24.84
N ASN A 318 12.65 -19.00 25.73
CA ASN A 318 13.22 -20.30 25.38
C ASN A 318 12.76 -21.41 26.33
N SER A 319 11.70 -21.17 27.11
CA SER A 319 11.20 -22.13 28.11
C SER A 319 10.79 -23.48 27.49
N SER A 320 10.44 -23.47 26.21
CA SER A 320 10.14 -24.65 25.39
C SER A 320 11.28 -25.10 24.48
N GLY A 321 12.43 -24.40 24.45
CA GLY A 321 13.54 -24.69 23.53
C GLY A 321 13.41 -24.03 22.15
N GLN A 322 12.47 -23.08 22.00
CA GLN A 322 12.10 -22.48 20.70
C GLN A 322 13.18 -21.60 20.05
N LEU A 323 14.33 -21.40 20.71
CA LEU A 323 15.49 -20.73 20.11
C LEU A 323 16.49 -21.68 19.44
N GLY A 324 16.29 -23.01 19.55
CA GLY A 324 17.09 -24.00 18.81
C GLY A 324 18.57 -24.05 19.18
N ASP A 325 18.96 -23.52 20.34
CA ASP A 325 20.34 -23.25 20.75
C ASP A 325 20.97 -24.32 21.67
N GLY A 326 20.27 -25.44 21.86
CA GLY A 326 20.65 -26.50 22.79
C GLY A 326 20.26 -26.25 24.24
N THR A 327 19.57 -25.14 24.56
CA THR A 327 19.17 -24.79 25.93
C THR A 327 17.66 -24.57 26.06
N ALA A 328 17.20 -24.43 27.31
CA ALA A 328 15.87 -23.91 27.63
C ALA A 328 15.96 -22.57 28.38
N ILE A 329 16.99 -21.77 28.06
CA ILE A 329 17.33 -20.52 28.75
C ILE A 329 17.02 -19.36 27.80
N ALA A 330 16.17 -18.44 28.24
CA ALA A 330 15.77 -17.26 27.48
C ALA A 330 17.01 -16.42 27.08
N ARG A 331 17.01 -15.87 25.87
CA ARG A 331 18.19 -15.20 25.30
C ARG A 331 17.92 -13.73 25.02
N VAL A 332 18.60 -12.89 25.80
CA VAL A 332 18.65 -11.44 25.62
C VAL A 332 19.54 -10.98 24.45
N TYR A 333 20.20 -11.89 23.74
CA TYR A 333 20.98 -11.62 22.52
C TYR A 333 20.66 -12.70 21.49
N PRO A 334 20.75 -12.43 20.18
CA PRO A 334 20.67 -13.46 19.15
C PRO A 334 21.67 -14.59 19.41
N VAL A 335 21.16 -15.80 19.39
CA VAL A 335 21.96 -17.02 19.33
C VAL A 335 21.72 -17.70 17.99
N GLN A 336 22.79 -18.22 17.38
CA GLN A 336 22.67 -18.99 16.15
C GLN A 336 22.02 -20.34 16.47
N VAL A 337 20.98 -20.69 15.71
CA VAL A 337 20.28 -21.97 15.79
C VAL A 337 21.28 -23.10 15.48
N SER A 338 21.37 -24.08 16.37
CA SER A 338 22.49 -25.03 16.36
C SER A 338 22.39 -26.06 15.25
N GLY A 339 23.44 -26.11 14.41
CA GLY A 339 23.65 -27.18 13.42
C GLY A 339 22.86 -27.07 12.12
N LEU A 340 22.12 -25.98 11.88
CA LEU A 340 21.23 -25.82 10.73
C LEU A 340 21.71 -24.71 9.78
N THR A 341 21.83 -25.04 8.49
CA THR A 341 22.33 -24.15 7.42
C THR A 341 21.69 -24.46 6.06
N GLY A 342 21.69 -23.47 5.16
CA GLY A 342 21.09 -23.57 3.83
C GLY A 342 19.57 -23.42 3.81
N ILE A 343 19.03 -22.68 4.79
CA ILE A 343 17.59 -22.40 4.94
C ILE A 343 17.12 -21.33 3.94
N THR A 344 15.86 -21.43 3.52
CA THR A 344 15.24 -20.59 2.48
C THR A 344 13.90 -19.98 2.90
N ALA A 345 13.22 -20.54 3.91
CA ALA A 345 12.08 -19.92 4.58
C ALA A 345 12.04 -20.34 6.06
N LEU A 346 11.36 -19.56 6.88
CA LEU A 346 11.11 -19.83 8.30
C LEU A 346 9.69 -19.39 8.67
N ASP A 347 9.19 -19.85 9.81
CA ASP A 347 7.78 -19.79 10.19
C ASP A 347 7.65 -20.09 11.70
N ALA A 348 6.87 -19.32 12.46
CA ALA A 348 6.79 -19.37 13.92
C ALA A 348 5.34 -19.53 14.41
N GLY A 349 5.18 -20.29 15.50
CA GLY A 349 3.93 -20.34 16.26
C GLY A 349 4.22 -20.15 17.75
N ILE A 350 3.20 -19.79 18.55
CA ILE A 350 3.25 -19.26 19.94
C ILE A 350 4.36 -19.81 20.87
N GLY A 351 4.76 -21.08 20.72
CA GLY A 351 5.88 -21.68 21.46
C GLY A 351 6.89 -22.50 20.65
N TYR A 352 6.89 -22.45 19.31
CA TYR A 352 7.74 -23.28 18.44
C TYR A 352 8.15 -22.56 17.15
N SER A 353 9.01 -23.20 16.35
CA SER A 353 9.50 -22.65 15.09
C SER A 353 9.78 -23.75 14.06
N MET A 354 9.63 -23.39 12.79
CA MET A 354 9.92 -24.21 11.63
C MET A 354 10.88 -23.51 10.66
N ALA A 355 11.51 -24.31 9.81
CA ALA A 355 12.37 -23.85 8.73
C ALA A 355 12.32 -24.77 7.52
N LEU A 356 12.23 -24.19 6.33
CA LEU A 356 12.38 -24.87 5.05
C LEU A 356 13.81 -24.73 4.56
N ARG A 357 14.45 -25.85 4.23
CA ARG A 357 15.80 -25.93 3.68
C ARG A 357 15.80 -25.96 2.15
N SER A 358 16.86 -25.44 1.54
CA SER A 358 17.06 -25.42 0.07
C SER A 358 17.05 -26.80 -0.63
N ASP A 359 17.16 -27.90 0.12
CA ASP A 359 16.99 -29.28 -0.38
C ASP A 359 15.52 -29.77 -0.30
N GLY A 360 14.59 -28.91 0.09
CA GLY A 360 13.17 -29.20 0.27
C GLY A 360 12.86 -30.00 1.53
N THR A 361 13.78 -30.07 2.51
CA THR A 361 13.54 -30.68 3.82
C THR A 361 13.05 -29.65 4.84
N VAL A 362 12.21 -30.08 5.77
CA VAL A 362 11.64 -29.24 6.83
C VAL A 362 12.29 -29.59 8.17
N TRP A 363 12.53 -28.58 9.00
CA TRP A 363 13.13 -28.70 10.33
C TRP A 363 12.30 -27.90 11.33
N ALA A 364 12.16 -28.38 12.56
CA ALA A 364 11.38 -27.72 13.60
C ALA A 364 12.04 -27.85 14.99
N TRP A 365 11.72 -26.94 15.90
CA TRP A 365 12.16 -26.96 17.31
C TRP A 365 11.23 -26.11 18.21
N GLY A 366 11.39 -26.23 19.53
CA GLY A 366 10.54 -25.59 20.53
C GLY A 366 9.48 -26.52 21.13
N ALA A 367 8.31 -25.97 21.42
CA ALA A 367 7.18 -26.70 22.01
C ALA A 367 6.72 -27.81 21.06
N ASN A 368 6.38 -28.95 21.65
CA ASN A 368 5.93 -30.14 20.92
C ASN A 368 4.79 -30.87 21.66
N GLY A 369 4.12 -30.18 22.59
CA GLY A 369 3.12 -30.79 23.48
C GLY A 369 1.89 -31.33 22.74
N SER A 370 1.70 -30.92 21.49
CA SER A 370 0.65 -31.40 20.57
C SER A 370 1.25 -31.98 19.28
N GLY A 371 2.53 -32.37 19.29
CA GLY A 371 3.21 -32.95 18.14
C GLY A 371 3.58 -31.95 17.02
N GLN A 372 3.49 -30.64 17.25
CA GLN A 372 3.70 -29.61 16.21
C GLN A 372 5.11 -29.58 15.60
N LEU A 373 6.10 -30.29 16.15
CA LEU A 373 7.42 -30.41 15.51
C LEU A 373 7.51 -31.52 14.44
N GLY A 374 6.51 -32.39 14.32
CA GLY A 374 6.46 -33.42 13.26
C GLY A 374 7.58 -34.47 13.33
N ASP A 375 8.22 -34.64 14.48
CA ASP A 375 9.45 -35.41 14.66
C ASP A 375 9.27 -36.87 15.14
N GLY A 376 8.02 -37.30 15.31
CA GLY A 376 7.64 -38.60 15.87
C GLY A 376 7.47 -38.64 17.39
N THR A 377 7.57 -37.51 18.09
CA THR A 377 7.40 -37.40 19.54
C THR A 377 6.57 -36.19 19.95
N ASP A 378 6.02 -36.20 21.16
CA ASP A 378 5.39 -35.02 21.79
C ASP A 378 6.39 -34.28 22.72
N ILE A 379 7.69 -34.46 22.45
CA ILE A 379 8.79 -34.01 23.32
C ILE A 379 9.37 -32.72 22.76
N LYS A 380 9.33 -31.65 23.55
CA LYS A 380 9.89 -30.35 23.18
C LYS A 380 11.39 -30.44 22.86
N ARG A 381 11.84 -29.71 21.84
CA ARG A 381 13.22 -29.78 21.32
C ARG A 381 13.94 -28.46 21.47
N ALA A 382 15.07 -28.48 22.17
CA ALA A 382 15.97 -27.34 22.31
C ALA A 382 16.93 -27.16 21.12
N THR A 383 16.91 -28.06 20.14
CA THR A 383 17.72 -28.03 18.90
C THR A 383 16.83 -28.41 17.73
N PRO A 384 17.10 -27.92 16.51
CA PRO A 384 16.41 -28.38 15.30
C PRO A 384 16.38 -29.91 15.19
N VAL A 385 15.21 -30.45 14.91
CA VAL A 385 15.01 -31.83 14.48
C VAL A 385 14.44 -31.81 13.07
N GLN A 386 14.94 -32.70 12.20
CA GLN A 386 14.42 -32.82 10.85
C GLN A 386 13.06 -33.51 10.88
N VAL A 387 12.09 -32.90 10.20
CA VAL A 387 10.77 -33.45 9.93
C VAL A 387 10.90 -34.53 8.84
N SER A 388 11.48 -35.67 9.24
CA SER A 388 12.16 -36.64 8.36
C SER A 388 11.32 -37.29 7.25
N VAL A 389 10.00 -37.16 7.29
CA VAL A 389 9.07 -37.63 6.25
C VAL A 389 8.98 -36.68 5.06
N LEU A 390 9.30 -35.38 5.24
CA LEU A 390 9.07 -34.33 4.26
C LEU A 390 10.30 -34.07 3.35
N THR A 391 10.04 -34.04 2.05
CA THR A 391 11.03 -33.78 0.99
C THR A 391 10.37 -33.07 -0.19
N GLY A 392 11.09 -32.15 -0.85
CA GLY A 392 10.57 -31.39 -1.99
C GLY A 392 9.46 -30.39 -1.61
N ILE A 393 9.46 -29.94 -0.35
CA ILE A 393 8.59 -28.87 0.15
C ILE A 393 9.00 -27.53 -0.47
N VAL A 394 8.00 -26.66 -0.68
CA VAL A 394 8.15 -25.32 -1.27
C VAL A 394 7.54 -24.22 -0.41
N ASP A 395 6.69 -24.56 0.56
CA ASP A 395 5.98 -23.61 1.43
C ASP A 395 5.64 -24.25 2.79
N LEU A 396 5.42 -23.43 3.81
CA LEU A 396 5.08 -23.83 5.19
C LEU A 396 3.92 -22.96 5.72
N ALA A 397 3.24 -23.43 6.78
CA ALA A 397 2.36 -22.56 7.58
C ALA A 397 2.27 -23.04 9.04
N ALA A 398 2.58 -22.16 10.00
CA ALA A 398 2.37 -22.35 11.42
C ALA A 398 1.05 -21.67 11.86
N GLY A 399 0.17 -22.46 12.46
CA GLY A 399 -0.81 -21.96 13.44
C GLY A 399 -0.28 -22.17 14.85
N SER A 400 -0.98 -21.60 15.84
CA SER A 400 -0.58 -21.58 17.26
C SER A 400 -0.13 -22.93 17.83
N VAL A 401 -0.79 -24.03 17.44
CA VAL A 401 -0.43 -25.42 17.78
C VAL A 401 -0.48 -26.40 16.60
N ARG A 402 -0.62 -25.90 15.36
CA ARG A 402 -0.81 -26.71 14.15
C ARG A 402 0.20 -26.34 13.06
N SER A 403 0.63 -27.29 12.24
CA SER A 403 1.64 -27.05 11.21
C SER A 403 1.25 -27.66 9.86
N MET A 404 1.63 -27.01 8.76
CA MET A 404 1.44 -27.50 7.40
C MET A 404 2.70 -27.32 6.52
N ALA A 405 2.74 -28.06 5.42
CA ALA A 405 3.72 -27.89 4.35
C ALA A 405 3.09 -28.14 2.97
N LEU A 406 3.41 -27.29 1.99
CA LEU A 406 3.09 -27.51 0.57
C LEU A 406 4.27 -28.16 -0.14
N ARG A 407 3.99 -29.21 -0.90
CA ARG A 407 4.98 -29.90 -1.73
C ARG A 407 4.94 -29.39 -3.16
N SER A 408 6.09 -29.39 -3.83
CA SER A 408 6.27 -28.99 -5.24
C SER A 408 5.38 -29.75 -6.25
N ASP A 409 4.80 -30.89 -5.87
CA ASP A 409 3.80 -31.64 -6.65
C ASP A 409 2.34 -31.18 -6.40
N GLY A 410 2.13 -30.11 -5.64
CA GLY A 410 0.82 -29.57 -5.29
C GLY A 410 0.08 -30.37 -4.21
N THR A 411 0.76 -31.28 -3.50
CA THR A 411 0.19 -32.01 -2.36
C THR A 411 0.53 -31.36 -1.03
N VAL A 412 -0.37 -31.51 -0.05
CA VAL A 412 -0.32 -30.85 1.26
C VAL A 412 -0.05 -31.87 2.34
N TRP A 413 0.76 -31.50 3.33
CA TRP A 413 1.01 -32.29 4.54
C TRP A 413 0.66 -31.46 5.77
N ALA A 414 0.12 -32.09 6.82
CA ALA A 414 -0.21 -31.43 8.08
C ALA A 414 0.09 -32.29 9.31
N TRP A 415 0.34 -31.65 10.44
CA TRP A 415 0.62 -32.24 11.76
C TRP A 415 0.36 -31.23 12.90
N GLY A 416 0.61 -31.63 14.15
CA GLY A 416 0.26 -30.83 15.33
C GLY A 416 -1.14 -31.13 15.86
N GLU A 417 -1.78 -30.12 16.48
CA GLU A 417 -3.14 -30.22 16.99
C GLU A 417 -4.18 -30.36 15.85
N GLY A 418 -5.29 -31.03 16.17
CA GLY A 418 -6.42 -31.22 15.28
C GLY A 418 -6.32 -32.46 14.41
N GLN A 419 -7.47 -33.08 14.15
CA GLN A 419 -7.52 -34.40 13.53
C GLN A 419 -7.03 -34.41 12.08
N VAL A 420 -6.07 -35.31 11.83
CA VAL A 420 -5.53 -35.72 10.52
C VAL A 420 -6.10 -37.10 10.15
N PRO A 421 -6.03 -37.55 8.87
CA PRO A 421 -7.02 -38.42 8.18
C PRO A 421 -7.58 -39.73 8.77
N GLU A 422 -7.21 -40.16 9.97
CA GLU A 422 -7.70 -41.40 10.61
C GLU A 422 -8.74 -41.18 11.74
N GLY A 423 -8.98 -39.93 12.16
CA GLY A 423 -10.10 -39.57 13.06
C GLY A 423 -10.05 -40.18 14.46
N THR A 424 -8.86 -40.26 15.06
CA THR A 424 -8.62 -41.02 16.30
C THR A 424 -8.73 -40.21 17.59
N GLY A 425 -8.86 -38.88 17.51
CA GLY A 425 -8.82 -37.98 18.66
C GLY A 425 -7.40 -37.60 19.11
N ILE A 426 -6.36 -37.96 18.35
CA ILE A 426 -4.96 -37.95 18.79
C ILE A 426 -4.14 -36.89 18.05
N GLU A 427 -3.41 -36.07 18.80
CA GLU A 427 -2.38 -35.13 18.33
C GLU A 427 -1.32 -35.89 17.52
N ARG A 428 -0.97 -35.41 16.32
CA ARG A 428 0.04 -36.12 15.50
C ARG A 428 1.36 -35.40 15.48
N ALA A 429 2.30 -35.99 16.20
CA ALA A 429 3.73 -35.78 16.07
C ALA A 429 4.35 -36.22 14.73
N THR A 430 3.57 -36.60 13.71
CA THR A 430 4.10 -37.00 12.39
C THR A 430 3.29 -36.36 11.26
N PRO A 431 3.95 -35.79 10.22
CA PRO A 431 3.28 -35.30 9.02
C PRO A 431 2.45 -36.37 8.33
N VAL A 432 1.22 -36.02 7.98
CA VAL A 432 0.34 -36.87 7.17
C VAL A 432 -0.02 -36.14 5.88
N GLN A 433 0.08 -36.84 4.75
CA GLN A 433 -0.37 -36.31 3.47
C GLN A 433 -1.90 -36.17 3.47
N MET A 434 -2.39 -34.97 3.16
CA MET A 434 -3.81 -34.65 3.13
C MET A 434 -4.46 -35.26 1.89
N SER A 435 -4.89 -36.52 2.03
CA SER A 435 -5.44 -37.34 0.96
C SER A 435 -6.64 -36.66 0.29
N GLY A 436 -6.56 -36.52 -1.04
CA GLY A 436 -7.57 -35.87 -1.87
C GLY A 436 -7.14 -34.48 -2.39
N LEU A 437 -6.25 -33.77 -1.68
CA LEU A 437 -5.73 -32.49 -2.15
C LEU A 437 -4.64 -32.68 -3.22
N LYS A 438 -4.75 -31.90 -4.28
CA LYS A 438 -3.83 -31.83 -5.43
C LYS A 438 -3.88 -30.43 -6.03
N ASP A 439 -2.83 -30.05 -6.74
CA ASP A 439 -2.76 -28.76 -7.43
C ASP A 439 -3.08 -27.56 -6.51
N ILE A 440 -2.70 -27.67 -5.23
CA ILE A 440 -2.87 -26.61 -4.24
C ILE A 440 -1.87 -25.48 -4.51
N VAL A 441 -2.33 -24.24 -4.34
CA VAL A 441 -1.59 -22.99 -4.61
C VAL A 441 -1.59 -22.00 -3.45
N ALA A 442 -2.46 -22.17 -2.45
CA ALA A 442 -2.43 -21.42 -1.20
C ALA A 442 -2.92 -22.28 -0.03
N LEU A 443 -2.40 -21.99 1.15
CA LEU A 443 -2.69 -22.63 2.44
C LEU A 443 -2.84 -21.55 3.52
N ALA A 444 -3.67 -21.80 4.53
CA ALA A 444 -3.62 -21.05 5.79
C ALA A 444 -3.99 -21.95 6.97
N ALA A 445 -3.35 -21.73 8.13
CA ALA A 445 -3.60 -22.44 9.38
C ALA A 445 -4.15 -21.46 10.44
N GLY A 446 -5.40 -21.68 10.86
CA GLY A 446 -5.93 -21.09 12.08
C GLY A 446 -5.60 -21.98 13.29
N GLY A 447 -5.95 -21.53 14.49
CA GLY A 447 -5.48 -22.12 15.77
C GLY A 447 -5.63 -23.65 15.85
N SER A 448 -6.80 -24.17 15.44
CA SER A 448 -7.07 -25.62 15.35
C SER A 448 -7.66 -26.05 14.00
N HIS A 449 -7.53 -25.22 12.94
CA HIS A 449 -8.12 -25.51 11.62
C HIS A 449 -7.23 -25.07 10.46
N SER A 450 -7.55 -25.54 9.25
CA SER A 450 -6.79 -25.23 8.04
C SER A 450 -7.70 -25.10 6.84
N ILE A 451 -7.27 -24.26 5.91
CA ILE A 451 -7.94 -24.02 4.63
C ILE A 451 -6.92 -24.05 3.48
N ALA A 452 -7.39 -24.39 2.28
CA ALA A 452 -6.55 -24.51 1.09
C ALA A 452 -7.30 -24.15 -0.20
N LEU A 453 -6.56 -23.69 -1.21
CA LEU A 453 -7.06 -23.34 -2.55
C LEU A 453 -6.35 -24.18 -3.61
N SER A 454 -7.09 -24.85 -4.50
CA SER A 454 -6.55 -25.52 -5.69
C SER A 454 -6.67 -24.67 -6.97
N LYS A 455 -5.85 -24.97 -7.99
CA LYS A 455 -5.81 -24.27 -9.31
C LYS A 455 -7.13 -24.25 -10.09
N ASP A 456 -8.08 -25.10 -9.73
CA ASP A 456 -9.45 -25.15 -10.25
C ASP A 456 -10.44 -24.28 -9.43
N GLU A 457 -9.91 -23.36 -8.61
CA GLU A 457 -10.62 -22.46 -7.69
C GLU A 457 -11.43 -23.18 -6.61
N PHE A 458 -11.19 -24.47 -6.36
CA PHE A 458 -11.89 -25.18 -5.30
C PHE A 458 -11.26 -24.85 -3.94
N PHE A 459 -12.09 -24.34 -3.04
CA PHE A 459 -11.75 -24.08 -1.65
C PHE A 459 -12.01 -25.33 -0.78
N TRP A 460 -11.03 -25.67 0.05
CA TRP A 460 -11.03 -26.84 0.93
C TRP A 460 -10.78 -26.43 2.38
N ALA A 461 -11.37 -27.14 3.34
CA ALA A 461 -11.23 -26.84 4.77
C ALA A 461 -11.27 -28.11 5.64
N TRP A 462 -10.45 -28.16 6.70
CA TRP A 462 -10.45 -29.24 7.72
C TRP A 462 -9.85 -28.81 9.07
N GLY A 463 -10.20 -29.52 10.13
CA GLY A 463 -9.86 -29.23 11.52
C GLY A 463 -11.10 -28.89 12.35
N SER A 464 -10.91 -28.10 13.41
CA SER A 464 -11.98 -27.59 14.27
C SER A 464 -12.99 -26.74 13.49
N ASN A 465 -14.24 -26.75 13.95
CA ASN A 465 -15.34 -26.07 13.27
C ASN A 465 -16.44 -25.58 14.23
N LEU A 466 -16.16 -25.47 15.53
CA LEU A 466 -17.17 -25.18 16.56
C LEU A 466 -17.94 -23.86 16.31
N HIS A 467 -17.31 -22.90 15.64
CA HIS A 467 -17.86 -21.60 15.24
C HIS A 467 -18.19 -21.51 13.74
N GLY A 468 -18.08 -22.60 12.98
CA GLY A 468 -18.34 -22.62 11.54
C GLY A 468 -17.16 -22.20 10.66
N GLN A 469 -15.96 -22.06 11.21
CA GLN A 469 -14.74 -21.57 10.54
C GLN A 469 -14.28 -22.36 9.30
N LEU A 470 -14.80 -23.57 9.06
CA LEU A 470 -14.56 -24.30 7.81
C LEU A 470 -15.45 -23.83 6.65
N GLY A 471 -16.54 -23.11 6.90
CA GLY A 471 -17.44 -22.57 5.87
C GLY A 471 -18.34 -23.61 5.18
N ILE A 472 -18.45 -24.81 5.75
CA ILE A 472 -19.03 -26.01 5.12
C ILE A 472 -20.54 -26.20 5.35
N GLY A 473 -21.26 -25.18 5.82
CA GLY A 473 -22.69 -25.28 6.15
C GLY A 473 -23.02 -26.02 7.44
N SER A 474 -22.05 -26.23 8.33
CA SER A 474 -22.25 -26.82 9.66
C SER A 474 -21.16 -26.38 10.64
N THR A 475 -21.36 -26.62 11.94
CA THR A 475 -20.34 -26.50 13.00
C THR A 475 -19.61 -27.83 13.29
N VAL A 476 -19.83 -28.87 12.48
CA VAL A 476 -19.20 -30.19 12.69
C VAL A 476 -17.77 -30.15 12.17
N PHE A 477 -16.79 -30.51 13.01
CA PHE A 477 -15.37 -30.58 12.64
C PHE A 477 -15.12 -31.60 11.51
N ARG A 478 -13.94 -31.51 10.89
CA ARG A 478 -13.57 -32.36 9.74
C ARG A 478 -12.15 -32.84 9.86
N GLU A 479 -11.98 -34.15 9.78
CA GLU A 479 -10.71 -34.87 10.01
C GLU A 479 -9.94 -35.08 8.69
N VAL A 480 -10.62 -34.81 7.57
CA VAL A 480 -10.12 -34.84 6.20
C VAL A 480 -10.56 -33.57 5.46
N PRO A 481 -9.82 -33.11 4.42
CA PRO A 481 -10.18 -31.96 3.61
C PRO A 481 -11.54 -32.16 2.95
N VAL A 482 -12.49 -31.30 3.28
CA VAL A 482 -13.76 -31.21 2.55
C VAL A 482 -13.81 -29.93 1.76
N ARG A 483 -14.34 -30.03 0.53
CA ARG A 483 -14.63 -28.86 -0.30
C ARG A 483 -15.81 -28.10 0.29
N ALA A 484 -15.69 -26.80 0.49
CA ALA A 484 -16.85 -25.93 0.75
C ALA A 484 -17.35 -25.29 -0.55
N TYR A 485 -18.56 -24.74 -0.53
CA TYR A 485 -19.28 -24.26 -1.72
C TYR A 485 -19.79 -22.84 -1.50
N GLY A 486 -19.80 -22.03 -2.56
CA GLY A 486 -20.25 -20.63 -2.54
C GLY A 486 -19.14 -19.62 -2.83
N LEU A 487 -17.88 -20.03 -2.71
CA LEU A 487 -16.71 -19.28 -3.16
C LEU A 487 -16.29 -19.71 -4.57
N THR A 488 -15.94 -18.72 -5.40
CA THR A 488 -15.28 -18.82 -6.71
C THR A 488 -14.42 -17.56 -6.87
N ASP A 489 -13.55 -17.49 -7.88
CA ASP A 489 -12.69 -16.33 -8.16
C ASP A 489 -11.75 -15.98 -7.00
N VAL A 490 -11.47 -16.93 -6.09
CA VAL A 490 -10.71 -16.68 -4.86
C VAL A 490 -9.23 -16.55 -5.19
N ILE A 491 -8.60 -15.52 -4.63
CA ILE A 491 -7.21 -15.15 -4.90
C ILE A 491 -6.31 -15.12 -3.66
N ALA A 492 -6.88 -15.06 -2.46
CA ALA A 492 -6.17 -15.12 -1.19
C ALA A 492 -7.07 -15.73 -0.11
N LEU A 493 -6.44 -16.39 0.88
CA LEU A 493 -7.08 -17.05 2.02
C LEU A 493 -6.40 -16.65 3.32
N ALA A 494 -7.15 -16.46 4.40
CA ALA A 494 -6.62 -16.36 5.77
C ALA A 494 -7.49 -17.14 6.76
N ALA A 495 -6.90 -17.53 7.88
CA ALA A 495 -7.54 -18.27 8.95
C ALA A 495 -7.02 -17.75 10.30
N GLY A 496 -7.84 -16.98 11.03
CA GLY A 496 -7.53 -16.61 12.40
C GLY A 496 -7.76 -17.78 13.35
N GLU A 497 -7.65 -17.56 14.66
CA GLU A 497 -7.79 -18.62 15.68
C GLU A 497 -9.07 -19.47 15.51
N VAL A 498 -10.22 -18.82 15.22
CA VAL A 498 -11.56 -19.45 15.19
C VAL A 498 -12.49 -18.94 14.07
N TYR A 499 -11.93 -18.37 13.01
CA TYR A 499 -12.68 -17.91 11.82
C TYR A 499 -11.80 -17.96 10.56
N SER A 500 -12.39 -17.74 9.38
CA SER A 500 -11.69 -17.81 8.09
C SER A 500 -12.23 -16.83 7.05
N MET A 501 -11.41 -16.63 6.04
CA MET A 501 -11.40 -15.44 5.19
C MET A 501 -11.05 -15.79 3.74
N ALA A 502 -11.73 -15.16 2.77
CA ALA A 502 -11.37 -15.22 1.35
C ALA A 502 -11.57 -13.87 0.66
N LEU A 503 -10.66 -13.55 -0.25
CA LEU A 503 -10.78 -12.42 -1.17
C LEU A 503 -10.96 -12.91 -2.60
N ARG A 504 -11.75 -12.18 -3.40
CA ARG A 504 -12.02 -12.48 -4.82
C ARG A 504 -11.38 -11.51 -5.79
N ASN A 505 -11.11 -11.96 -7.03
CA ASN A 505 -10.50 -11.18 -8.12
C ASN A 505 -11.21 -9.84 -8.44
N ASN A 506 -12.51 -9.74 -8.13
CA ASN A 506 -13.35 -8.56 -8.34
C ASN A 506 -13.33 -7.58 -7.15
N GLY A 507 -12.51 -7.81 -6.14
CA GLY A 507 -12.38 -7.00 -4.93
C GLY A 507 -13.46 -7.24 -3.88
N ALA A 508 -14.32 -8.24 -4.04
CA ALA A 508 -15.31 -8.62 -3.02
C ALA A 508 -14.67 -9.48 -1.91
N VAL A 509 -14.84 -9.04 -0.66
CA VAL A 509 -14.41 -9.76 0.54
C VAL A 509 -15.52 -10.69 1.03
N TRP A 510 -15.16 -11.92 1.42
CA TRP A 510 -16.04 -12.93 1.97
C TRP A 510 -15.46 -13.51 3.27
N ALA A 511 -16.28 -13.63 4.32
CA ALA A 511 -15.85 -14.09 5.64
C ALA A 511 -16.85 -15.11 6.25
N TRP A 512 -16.36 -16.00 7.12
CA TRP A 512 -17.15 -17.00 7.84
C TRP A 512 -16.43 -17.50 9.12
N GLY A 513 -17.17 -18.12 10.04
CA GLY A 513 -16.67 -18.55 11.36
C GLY A 513 -17.30 -17.78 12.51
N ARG A 514 -16.52 -17.54 13.57
CA ARG A 514 -16.96 -16.77 14.74
C ARG A 514 -17.29 -15.32 14.34
N ASN A 515 -18.34 -14.76 14.94
CA ASN A 515 -18.85 -13.42 14.67
C ASN A 515 -19.41 -12.74 15.94
N VAL A 516 -19.02 -13.18 17.14
CA VAL A 516 -19.54 -12.68 18.43
C VAL A 516 -19.12 -11.23 18.69
N TRP A 517 -17.92 -10.86 18.27
CA TRP A 517 -17.41 -9.48 18.20
C TRP A 517 -17.59 -8.87 16.80
N ASN A 518 -18.48 -9.50 16.01
CA ASN A 518 -18.90 -9.09 14.68
C ASN A 518 -17.78 -9.24 13.60
N GLU A 519 -16.81 -10.14 13.85
CA GLU A 519 -15.57 -10.41 13.08
C GLU A 519 -15.74 -10.72 11.57
N LEU A 520 -16.95 -10.76 11.02
CA LEU A 520 -17.23 -11.17 9.63
C LEU A 520 -17.88 -10.10 8.74
N GLY A 521 -18.19 -8.92 9.26
CA GLY A 521 -18.62 -7.80 8.43
C GLY A 521 -20.05 -7.83 7.90
N ASP A 522 -20.97 -8.36 8.69
CA ASP A 522 -22.40 -8.45 8.34
C ASP A 522 -23.35 -7.66 9.25
N ASN A 523 -22.83 -7.08 10.33
CA ASN A 523 -23.60 -6.35 11.34
C ASN A 523 -24.71 -7.20 12.00
N THR A 524 -24.49 -8.51 12.20
CA THR A 524 -25.44 -9.38 12.91
C THR A 524 -24.98 -9.85 14.29
N GLY A 525 -23.67 -9.98 14.53
CA GLY A 525 -23.15 -10.57 15.77
C GLY A 525 -23.38 -12.09 15.88
N VAL A 526 -23.65 -12.79 14.76
CA VAL A 526 -24.03 -14.21 14.72
C VAL A 526 -23.05 -15.01 13.88
N ASP A 527 -22.45 -16.05 14.47
CA ASP A 527 -21.49 -16.96 13.82
C ASP A 527 -22.02 -17.51 12.49
N ARG A 528 -21.14 -17.60 11.48
CA ARG A 528 -21.50 -17.95 10.10
C ARG A 528 -20.83 -19.24 9.67
N VAL A 529 -21.64 -20.29 9.52
CA VAL A 529 -21.20 -21.60 9.03
C VAL A 529 -20.97 -21.66 7.51
N VAL A 530 -21.16 -20.56 6.76
CA VAL A 530 -20.93 -20.46 5.30
C VAL A 530 -20.30 -19.12 4.93
N PRO A 531 -19.45 -19.07 3.88
CA PRO A 531 -18.96 -17.83 3.29
C PRO A 531 -20.09 -16.89 2.86
N MET A 532 -19.90 -15.59 3.08
CA MET A 532 -20.90 -14.55 2.82
C MET A 532 -20.23 -13.24 2.36
N PRO A 533 -20.81 -12.50 1.40
CA PRO A 533 -20.27 -11.23 0.93
C PRO A 533 -20.56 -10.05 1.88
N VAL A 534 -19.54 -9.23 2.14
CA VAL A 534 -19.68 -7.93 2.81
C VAL A 534 -20.42 -6.95 1.89
N SER A 535 -21.43 -6.24 2.40
CA SER A 535 -22.38 -5.45 1.57
C SER A 535 -22.16 -3.94 1.63
N GLY A 536 -22.30 -3.25 0.48
CA GLY A 536 -22.57 -1.80 0.43
C GLY A 536 -21.71 -0.93 -0.52
N LEU A 537 -20.65 -1.45 -1.14
CA LEU A 537 -19.64 -0.64 -1.85
C LEU A 537 -19.66 -0.86 -3.37
N THR A 538 -20.24 0.08 -4.16
CA THR A 538 -20.19 0.08 -5.63
C THR A 538 -20.17 1.50 -6.24
N GLY A 539 -19.49 1.68 -7.38
CA GLY A 539 -19.60 2.89 -8.22
C GLY A 539 -18.83 4.14 -7.76
N ILE A 540 -17.94 4.01 -6.78
CA ILE A 540 -17.04 5.08 -6.31
C ILE A 540 -15.95 5.35 -7.36
N ILE A 541 -15.57 6.62 -7.56
CA ILE A 541 -14.52 7.07 -8.49
C ILE A 541 -13.35 7.80 -7.82
N ALA A 542 -13.52 8.30 -6.60
CA ALA A 542 -12.43 8.78 -5.75
C ALA A 542 -12.77 8.59 -4.28
N LEU A 543 -11.74 8.44 -3.45
CA LEU A 543 -11.85 8.25 -2.00
C LEU A 543 -10.97 9.28 -1.29
N ALA A 544 -11.45 9.79 -0.17
CA ALA A 544 -10.64 10.40 0.88
C ALA A 544 -10.97 9.73 2.21
N ALA A 545 -9.95 9.48 3.03
CA ALA A 545 -10.11 8.89 4.36
C ALA A 545 -9.56 9.87 5.40
N GLY A 546 -10.40 10.24 6.38
CA GLY A 546 -9.95 10.88 7.62
C GLY A 546 -9.74 9.83 8.70
N GLU A 547 -9.08 10.22 9.80
CA GLU A 547 -8.62 9.38 10.92
C GLU A 547 -9.64 8.40 11.52
N VAL A 548 -10.94 8.62 11.28
CA VAL A 548 -12.04 7.80 11.82
C VAL A 548 -13.18 7.56 10.83
N HIS A 549 -13.09 8.04 9.58
CA HIS A 549 -14.21 8.05 8.64
C HIS A 549 -13.76 8.04 7.18
N SER A 550 -14.60 7.46 6.31
CA SER A 550 -14.37 7.40 4.87
C SER A 550 -15.31 8.35 4.12
N VAL A 551 -14.82 8.89 2.99
CA VAL A 551 -15.51 9.85 2.11
C VAL A 551 -15.34 9.38 0.65
N GLY A 552 -16.37 8.75 0.09
CA GLY A 552 -16.41 8.30 -1.30
C GLY A 552 -17.10 9.32 -2.21
N LEU A 553 -16.40 9.80 -3.25
CA LEU A 553 -16.98 10.49 -4.39
C LEU A 553 -17.46 9.47 -5.41
N ARG A 554 -18.76 9.51 -5.73
CA ARG A 554 -19.42 8.63 -6.69
C ARG A 554 -19.46 9.26 -8.08
N ASN A 555 -19.60 8.43 -9.13
CA ASN A 555 -19.56 8.89 -10.54
C ASN A 555 -20.69 9.89 -10.94
N ASP A 556 -21.72 10.03 -10.10
CA ASP A 556 -22.80 11.01 -10.22
C ASP A 556 -22.50 12.38 -9.56
N GLY A 557 -21.29 12.56 -9.01
CA GLY A 557 -20.87 13.79 -8.33
C GLY A 557 -21.43 13.94 -6.91
N THR A 558 -21.99 12.88 -6.33
CA THR A 558 -22.45 12.82 -4.93
C THR A 558 -21.37 12.28 -4.00
N ILE A 559 -21.43 12.68 -2.73
CA ILE A 559 -20.54 12.20 -1.66
C ILE A 559 -21.27 11.21 -0.77
N TRP A 560 -20.61 10.11 -0.45
CA TRP A 560 -21.05 9.07 0.47
C TRP A 560 -20.03 8.94 1.60
N THR A 561 -20.50 8.80 2.83
CA THR A 561 -19.67 8.73 4.03
C THR A 561 -20.10 7.55 4.91
N TRP A 562 -19.14 6.97 5.62
CA TRP A 562 -19.33 5.87 6.58
C TRP A 562 -18.17 5.82 7.58
N GLY A 563 -18.35 5.03 8.65
CA GLY A 563 -17.44 5.00 9.80
C GLY A 563 -17.99 5.81 10.98
N TYR A 564 -17.11 6.47 11.73
CA TYR A 564 -17.45 7.12 12.99
C TYR A 564 -17.99 8.54 12.81
N GLY A 565 -19.12 8.84 13.48
CA GLY A 565 -19.88 10.09 13.29
C GLY A 565 -19.79 11.14 14.40
N ASN A 566 -19.18 10.82 15.56
CA ASN A 566 -19.41 11.58 16.79
C ASN A 566 -18.67 12.93 16.88
N SER A 567 -17.89 13.32 15.87
CA SER A 567 -17.36 14.69 15.68
C SER A 567 -17.99 15.40 14.48
N GLY A 568 -19.10 14.87 13.93
CA GLY A 568 -19.81 15.44 12.79
C GLY A 568 -19.15 15.22 11.42
N GLN A 569 -18.03 14.50 11.36
CA GLN A 569 -17.19 14.30 10.17
C GLN A 569 -17.87 13.56 9.01
N LEU A 570 -18.96 12.82 9.28
CA LEU A 570 -19.80 12.20 8.26
C LEU A 570 -20.74 13.20 7.55
N GLY A 571 -21.02 14.37 8.14
CA GLY A 571 -21.81 15.45 7.52
C GLY A 571 -23.33 15.26 7.50
N HIS A 572 -23.87 14.24 8.18
CA HIS A 572 -25.30 13.90 8.13
C HIS A 572 -26.22 14.74 9.05
N GLY A 573 -25.68 15.64 9.88
CA GLY A 573 -26.45 16.44 10.84
C GLY A 573 -26.25 16.01 12.31
N VAL A 574 -27.08 16.58 13.20
CA VAL A 574 -26.95 16.41 14.66
C VAL A 574 -27.76 15.19 15.12
N GLY A 575 -27.16 14.31 15.94
CA GLY A 575 -27.78 13.07 16.39
C GLY A 575 -27.61 11.89 15.43
N GLY A 576 -26.50 11.87 14.66
CA GLY A 576 -26.14 10.73 13.81
C GLY A 576 -25.90 9.44 14.60
N LEU A 577 -26.20 8.29 13.99
CA LEU A 577 -26.07 6.96 14.58
C LEU A 577 -24.59 6.58 14.82
N ASP A 578 -24.29 5.91 15.94
CA ASP A 578 -22.94 5.47 16.31
C ASP A 578 -22.26 4.53 15.29
N ARG A 579 -23.04 3.89 14.41
CA ARG A 579 -22.56 3.10 13.26
C ARG A 579 -23.45 3.40 12.04
N ALA A 580 -22.94 4.17 11.09
CA ALA A 580 -23.62 4.43 9.83
C ALA A 580 -23.02 3.55 8.70
N PRO A 581 -23.85 2.80 7.94
CA PRO A 581 -23.41 2.20 6.67
C PRO A 581 -23.13 3.30 5.63
N PRO A 582 -22.54 3.00 4.45
CA PRO A 582 -22.39 3.94 3.35
C PRO A 582 -23.67 4.75 3.09
N THR A 583 -23.62 6.03 3.44
CA THR A 583 -24.78 6.95 3.46
C THR A 583 -24.43 8.23 2.71
N GLN A 584 -25.36 8.77 1.91
CA GLN A 584 -25.11 9.99 1.13
C GLN A 584 -25.05 11.24 2.04
N VAL A 585 -24.10 12.15 1.79
CA VAL A 585 -24.02 13.46 2.46
C VAL A 585 -25.07 14.41 1.88
N PRO A 586 -26.00 14.96 2.68
CA PRO A 586 -27.04 15.86 2.17
C PRO A 586 -26.47 17.16 1.59
N GLY A 587 -27.12 17.67 0.53
CA GLY A 587 -26.88 19.02 -0.02
C GLY A 587 -25.62 19.20 -0.88
N LEU A 588 -24.70 18.23 -0.93
CA LEU A 588 -23.50 18.28 -1.77
C LEU A 588 -23.69 17.57 -3.11
N THR A 589 -23.38 18.29 -4.18
CA THR A 589 -23.45 17.87 -5.59
C THR A 589 -22.38 18.60 -6.39
N SER A 590 -22.04 18.08 -7.58
CA SER A 590 -20.99 18.62 -8.46
C SER A 590 -19.62 18.72 -7.78
N ILE A 591 -19.33 17.77 -6.89
CA ILE A 591 -18.02 17.62 -6.29
C ILE A 591 -17.09 16.97 -7.33
N ILE A 592 -15.90 17.55 -7.51
CA ILE A 592 -14.88 17.05 -8.45
C ILE A 592 -13.61 16.55 -7.75
N SER A 593 -13.42 16.88 -6.48
CA SER A 593 -12.34 16.33 -5.65
C SER A 593 -12.73 16.31 -4.17
N VAL A 594 -12.16 15.35 -3.44
CA VAL A 594 -12.34 15.11 -2.00
C VAL A 594 -10.98 15.04 -1.32
N ALA A 595 -10.84 15.59 -0.12
CA ALA A 595 -9.66 15.44 0.73
C ALA A 595 -10.08 15.52 2.21
N ALA A 596 -9.50 14.70 3.07
CA ALA A 596 -9.82 14.70 4.50
C ALA A 596 -8.54 14.85 5.33
N GLY A 597 -8.61 15.65 6.39
CA GLY A 597 -7.62 15.64 7.46
C GLY A 597 -8.06 14.68 8.56
N SER A 598 -7.48 14.81 9.76
CA SER A 598 -7.72 13.84 10.83
C SER A 598 -9.21 13.69 11.15
N ARG A 599 -9.90 14.75 11.57
CA ARG A 599 -11.34 14.67 11.95
C ARG A 599 -12.23 15.63 11.15
N HIS A 600 -11.76 16.06 9.98
CA HIS A 600 -12.52 16.93 9.08
C HIS A 600 -12.44 16.49 7.62
N SER A 601 -13.57 16.61 6.93
CA SER A 601 -13.72 16.43 5.49
C SER A 601 -13.59 17.78 4.78
N THR A 602 -13.03 17.78 3.58
CA THR A 602 -12.95 18.94 2.68
C THR A 602 -13.27 18.50 1.25
N VAL A 603 -13.97 19.32 0.47
CA VAL A 603 -14.35 19.01 -0.92
C VAL A 603 -14.24 20.22 -1.83
N LEU A 604 -13.89 19.97 -3.10
CA LEU A 604 -13.82 20.97 -4.16
C LEU A 604 -14.99 20.80 -5.12
N ARG A 605 -15.75 21.87 -5.32
CA ARG A 605 -16.78 21.94 -6.36
C ARG A 605 -16.20 22.36 -7.71
N SER A 606 -16.92 22.02 -8.78
CA SER A 606 -16.57 22.42 -10.16
C SER A 606 -16.55 23.93 -10.42
N ASP A 607 -17.04 24.75 -9.48
CA ASP A 607 -16.98 26.22 -9.49
C ASP A 607 -15.70 26.78 -8.83
N GLY A 608 -14.83 25.92 -8.29
CA GLY A 608 -13.62 26.32 -7.56
C GLY A 608 -13.87 26.76 -6.11
N SER A 609 -15.06 26.50 -5.56
CA SER A 609 -15.39 26.72 -4.13
C SER A 609 -15.02 25.52 -3.26
N VAL A 610 -14.61 25.81 -2.02
CA VAL A 610 -14.14 24.82 -1.04
C VAL A 610 -15.15 24.70 0.10
N TRP A 611 -15.53 23.47 0.44
CA TRP A 611 -16.48 23.16 1.51
C TRP A 611 -15.85 22.19 2.52
N THR A 612 -16.14 22.35 3.80
CA THR A 612 -15.51 21.61 4.91
C THR A 612 -16.52 21.24 6.00
N TRP A 613 -16.28 20.18 6.77
CA TRP A 613 -17.05 19.81 7.97
C TRP A 613 -16.29 18.83 8.87
N GLY A 614 -16.73 18.66 10.12
CA GLY A 614 -16.08 17.86 11.16
C GLY A 614 -15.48 18.71 12.28
N ALA A 615 -14.39 18.23 12.88
CA ALA A 615 -13.66 18.90 13.96
C ALA A 615 -12.99 20.21 13.50
N ASN A 616 -12.79 21.16 14.42
CA ASN A 616 -12.31 22.51 14.09
C ASN A 616 -11.42 23.15 15.18
N ASP A 617 -10.92 22.38 16.15
CA ASP A 617 -10.32 22.93 17.39
C ASP A 617 -9.02 23.72 17.17
N SER A 618 -8.40 23.59 15.98
CA SER A 618 -7.25 24.39 15.51
C SER A 618 -7.61 25.36 14.38
N GLY A 619 -8.88 25.45 13.98
CA GLY A 619 -9.37 26.28 12.87
C GLY A 619 -9.28 25.61 11.50
N GLN A 620 -9.11 24.28 11.44
CA GLN A 620 -8.87 23.50 10.21
C GLN A 620 -10.01 23.52 9.18
N LEU A 621 -11.23 23.89 9.58
CA LEU A 621 -12.35 24.10 8.64
C LEU A 621 -12.22 25.41 7.86
N GLY A 622 -11.47 26.40 8.37
CA GLY A 622 -11.24 27.69 7.69
C GLY A 622 -12.43 28.65 7.70
N ASP A 623 -13.46 28.36 8.51
CA ASP A 623 -14.70 29.13 8.59
C ASP A 623 -14.60 30.41 9.47
N GLY A 624 -13.39 30.79 9.88
CA GLY A 624 -13.14 31.89 10.81
C GLY A 624 -13.36 31.53 12.29
N THR A 625 -13.72 30.28 12.60
CA THR A 625 -14.00 29.82 13.96
C THR A 625 -13.10 28.64 14.36
N VAL A 626 -13.24 28.18 15.61
CA VAL A 626 -12.72 26.89 16.08
C VAL A 626 -13.85 25.93 16.46
N THR A 627 -15.04 26.11 15.87
CA THR A 627 -16.26 25.37 16.25
C THR A 627 -16.52 24.19 15.31
N VAL A 628 -16.74 23.00 15.88
CA VAL A 628 -17.08 21.75 15.18
C VAL A 628 -18.35 21.91 14.34
N ARG A 629 -18.40 21.29 13.14
CA ARG A 629 -19.53 21.37 12.20
C ARG A 629 -20.00 19.96 11.79
N ALA A 630 -21.23 19.58 12.16
CA ALA A 630 -21.83 18.30 11.76
C ALA A 630 -22.50 18.30 10.37
N SER A 631 -22.28 19.35 9.58
CA SER A 631 -22.78 19.50 8.21
C SER A 631 -21.85 20.43 7.42
N PRO A 632 -21.78 20.31 6.08
CA PRO A 632 -20.91 21.12 5.21
C PRO A 632 -21.07 22.65 5.39
N VAL A 633 -19.95 23.35 5.55
CA VAL A 633 -19.82 24.82 5.53
C VAL A 633 -18.81 25.25 4.45
N GLN A 634 -18.94 26.46 3.89
CA GLN A 634 -18.03 26.96 2.86
C GLN A 634 -16.84 27.72 3.46
N VAL A 635 -15.62 27.48 2.96
CA VAL A 635 -14.43 28.26 3.31
C VAL A 635 -14.52 29.64 2.68
N SER A 636 -14.46 30.69 3.50
CA SER A 636 -14.57 32.07 3.02
C SER A 636 -13.24 32.60 2.48
N GLY A 637 -13.30 33.42 1.43
CA GLY A 637 -12.13 34.10 0.84
C GLY A 637 -11.34 33.28 -0.19
N LEU A 638 -11.71 32.03 -0.46
CA LEU A 638 -11.09 31.21 -1.50
C LEU A 638 -12.01 31.03 -2.71
N THR A 639 -11.49 31.34 -3.89
CA THR A 639 -12.11 31.12 -5.21
C THR A 639 -11.04 30.71 -6.22
N GLY A 640 -11.43 30.15 -7.36
CA GLY A 640 -10.48 29.73 -8.40
C GLY A 640 -9.51 28.62 -7.94
N ILE A 641 -9.91 27.85 -6.92
CA ILE A 641 -9.14 26.73 -6.40
C ILE A 641 -9.24 25.55 -7.37
N ILE A 642 -8.10 24.93 -7.66
CA ILE A 642 -7.98 23.81 -8.61
C ILE A 642 -7.52 22.50 -7.95
N ALA A 643 -6.95 22.57 -6.75
CA ALA A 643 -6.61 21.41 -5.94
C ALA A 643 -6.70 21.73 -4.44
N LEU A 644 -7.02 20.71 -3.65
CA LEU A 644 -7.01 20.74 -2.19
C LEU A 644 -5.96 19.74 -1.67
N ALA A 645 -5.41 20.03 -0.51
CA ALA A 645 -4.76 19.04 0.35
C ALA A 645 -5.18 19.29 1.80
N ALA A 646 -5.26 18.24 2.60
CA ALA A 646 -5.49 18.35 4.03
C ALA A 646 -4.36 17.62 4.76
N GLY A 647 -3.71 18.33 5.67
CA GLY A 647 -2.86 17.73 6.69
C GLY A 647 -3.70 17.28 7.89
N GLY A 648 -3.04 16.83 8.96
CA GLY A 648 -3.73 16.29 10.14
C GLY A 648 -4.74 17.28 10.75
N ASN A 649 -4.26 18.47 11.12
CA ASN A 649 -5.10 19.55 11.65
C ASN A 649 -4.88 20.87 10.90
N HIS A 650 -4.45 20.82 9.63
CA HIS A 650 -4.37 21.98 8.74
C HIS A 650 -4.87 21.60 7.34
N SER A 651 -5.24 22.60 6.56
CA SER A 651 -5.85 22.48 5.23
C SER A 651 -5.14 23.42 4.27
N MET A 652 -5.09 23.04 3.00
CA MET A 652 -4.41 23.78 1.93
C MET A 652 -5.25 23.87 0.67
N ALA A 653 -5.13 24.98 -0.05
CA ALA A 653 -5.74 25.18 -1.36
C ALA A 653 -4.72 25.74 -2.36
N LEU A 654 -4.68 25.16 -3.55
CA LEU A 654 -3.94 25.69 -4.70
C LEU A 654 -4.89 26.50 -5.58
N HIS A 655 -4.64 27.79 -5.69
CA HIS A 655 -5.33 28.65 -6.64
C HIS A 655 -4.70 28.52 -8.03
N SER A 656 -5.54 28.55 -9.07
CA SER A 656 -5.16 28.54 -10.49
C SER A 656 -4.08 29.55 -10.94
N ASN A 657 -3.75 30.56 -10.14
CA ASN A 657 -2.65 31.51 -10.39
C ASN A 657 -1.28 31.03 -9.86
N GLY A 658 -1.22 29.82 -9.29
CA GLY A 658 -0.01 29.24 -8.71
C GLY A 658 0.41 29.84 -7.36
N SER A 659 -0.55 30.39 -6.60
CA SER A 659 -0.41 30.74 -5.18
C SER A 659 -1.01 29.65 -4.28
N VAL A 660 -0.40 29.47 -3.11
CA VAL A 660 -0.79 28.46 -2.12
C VAL A 660 -1.35 29.15 -0.88
N TRP A 661 -2.49 28.65 -0.41
CA TRP A 661 -3.20 29.14 0.78
C TRP A 661 -3.32 28.00 1.80
N THR A 662 -3.18 28.32 3.08
CA THR A 662 -3.10 27.34 4.18
C THR A 662 -3.87 27.85 5.41
N TRP A 663 -4.46 26.96 6.21
CA TRP A 663 -5.13 27.30 7.48
C TRP A 663 -5.21 26.11 8.44
N GLY A 664 -5.48 26.35 9.73
CA GLY A 664 -5.48 25.36 10.80
C GLY A 664 -4.23 25.45 11.69
N ALA A 665 -3.72 24.30 12.11
CA ALA A 665 -2.53 24.16 12.96
C ALA A 665 -1.25 24.68 12.28
N ASN A 666 -0.34 25.27 13.07
CA ASN A 666 0.92 25.85 12.59
C ASN A 666 2.10 25.65 13.57
N ASP A 667 1.98 24.75 14.55
CA ASP A 667 2.94 24.58 15.65
C ASP A 667 4.39 24.28 15.20
N SER A 668 4.57 23.72 14.00
CA SER A 668 5.86 23.47 13.37
C SER A 668 6.20 24.46 12.24
N GLY A 669 5.32 25.40 11.92
CA GLY A 669 5.44 26.35 10.80
C GLY A 669 4.82 25.87 9.48
N GLN A 670 3.97 24.83 9.52
CA GLN A 670 3.38 24.15 8.35
C GLN A 670 2.50 25.03 7.46
N LEU A 671 2.06 26.19 7.95
CA LEU A 671 1.31 27.15 7.13
C LEU A 671 2.23 27.98 6.21
N GLY A 672 3.54 28.08 6.50
CA GLY A 672 4.52 28.75 5.63
C GLY A 672 4.46 30.27 5.65
N ASP A 673 3.77 30.85 6.64
CA ASP A 673 3.55 32.28 6.79
C ASP A 673 4.70 33.01 7.52
N GLY A 674 5.78 32.30 7.86
CA GLY A 674 6.90 32.79 8.65
C GLY A 674 6.70 32.74 10.15
N THR A 675 5.60 32.17 10.64
CA THR A 675 5.27 32.05 12.07
C THR A 675 5.13 30.58 12.50
N VAL A 676 4.77 30.36 13.77
CA VAL A 676 4.34 29.04 14.29
C VAL A 676 2.96 29.13 14.96
N THR A 677 2.07 29.99 14.44
CA THR A 677 0.78 30.34 15.06
C THR A 677 -0.41 29.88 14.21
N ASN A 678 -1.34 29.13 14.82
CA ASN A 678 -2.54 28.60 14.16
C ASN A 678 -3.41 29.69 13.54
N ARG A 679 -4.16 29.36 12.48
CA ARG A 679 -4.99 30.29 11.70
C ARG A 679 -6.37 29.70 11.42
N ALA A 680 -7.44 30.29 11.96
CA ALA A 680 -8.82 29.90 11.67
C ALA A 680 -9.35 30.38 10.29
N SER A 681 -8.49 31.01 9.49
CA SER A 681 -8.81 31.50 8.14
C SER A 681 -7.61 31.33 7.22
N PRO A 682 -7.82 31.15 5.90
CA PRO A 682 -6.75 31.02 4.91
C PRO A 682 -5.71 32.17 4.96
N VAL A 683 -4.43 31.80 5.04
CA VAL A 683 -3.26 32.68 4.87
C VAL A 683 -2.44 32.22 3.66
N GLN A 684 -1.83 33.16 2.93
CA GLN A 684 -1.00 32.84 1.77
C GLN A 684 0.44 32.46 2.20
N VAL A 685 0.98 31.40 1.60
CA VAL A 685 2.39 31.01 1.76
C VAL A 685 3.31 32.07 1.16
N PHE A 686 4.27 32.59 1.94
CA PHE A 686 5.09 33.72 1.50
C PHE A 686 6.33 33.29 0.71
N GLY A 687 6.65 34.03 -0.35
CA GLY A 687 7.87 33.84 -1.15
C GLY A 687 7.83 32.71 -2.18
N LEU A 688 6.65 32.13 -2.45
CA LEU A 688 6.47 31.00 -3.36
C LEU A 688 5.38 31.26 -4.41
N THR A 689 5.73 31.08 -5.69
CA THR A 689 4.86 31.41 -6.83
C THR A 689 5.06 30.44 -8.00
N GLY A 690 4.07 30.34 -8.89
CA GLY A 690 4.11 29.43 -10.04
C GLY A 690 3.92 27.96 -9.66
N VAL A 691 3.21 27.71 -8.55
CA VAL A 691 2.92 26.37 -8.05
C VAL A 691 1.88 25.67 -8.93
N ILE A 692 2.10 24.38 -9.21
CA ILE A 692 1.20 23.53 -10.03
C ILE A 692 0.64 22.33 -9.27
N ALA A 693 1.23 21.96 -8.12
CA ALA A 693 0.70 20.95 -7.21
C ALA A 693 1.06 21.29 -5.76
N VAL A 694 0.16 20.96 -4.83
CA VAL A 694 0.35 21.09 -3.38
C VAL A 694 0.15 19.75 -2.69
N ALA A 695 0.86 19.51 -1.60
CA ALA A 695 0.66 18.35 -0.75
C ALA A 695 0.90 18.73 0.72
N ALA A 696 0.17 18.09 1.63
CA ALA A 696 0.23 18.35 3.06
C ALA A 696 0.63 17.08 3.81
N GLY A 697 1.64 17.16 4.66
CA GLY A 697 1.88 16.18 5.71
C GLY A 697 1.05 16.49 6.96
N ALA A 698 1.35 15.85 8.09
CA ALA A 698 0.66 16.15 9.34
C ALA A 698 1.13 17.47 9.96
N LYS A 699 2.43 17.79 9.82
CA LYS A 699 3.06 19.02 10.34
C LYS A 699 4.08 19.66 9.39
N HIS A 700 4.04 19.32 8.11
CA HIS A 700 4.76 20.04 7.06
C HIS A 700 3.91 20.12 5.79
N SER A 701 4.35 20.94 4.84
CA SER A 701 3.63 21.28 3.62
C SER A 701 4.61 21.41 2.46
N MET A 702 4.14 21.07 1.27
CA MET A 702 4.94 21.03 0.06
C MET A 702 4.23 21.70 -1.11
N ALA A 703 5.01 22.27 -2.03
CA ALA A 703 4.52 22.77 -3.30
C ALA A 703 5.57 22.62 -4.41
N LEU A 704 5.07 22.22 -5.59
CA LEU A 704 5.86 22.06 -6.80
C LEU A 704 5.64 23.25 -7.71
N ARG A 705 6.73 23.84 -8.20
CA ARG A 705 6.68 24.92 -9.18
C ARG A 705 6.77 24.37 -10.61
N SER A 706 6.24 25.13 -11.58
CA SER A 706 6.21 24.75 -13.00
C SER A 706 7.58 24.59 -13.67
N ASP A 707 8.66 25.09 -13.06
CA ASP A 707 10.05 24.82 -13.47
C ASP A 707 10.61 23.49 -12.95
N GLY A 708 9.80 22.72 -12.22
CA GLY A 708 10.16 21.45 -11.63
C GLY A 708 11.07 21.56 -10.41
N SER A 709 11.09 22.70 -9.73
CA SER A 709 11.69 22.85 -8.40
C SER A 709 10.67 22.52 -7.30
N VAL A 710 11.11 21.76 -6.29
CA VAL A 710 10.30 21.41 -5.11
C VAL A 710 10.62 22.35 -3.96
N TRP A 711 9.58 22.81 -3.28
CA TRP A 711 9.66 23.70 -2.14
C TRP A 711 8.83 23.16 -0.98
N THR A 712 9.36 23.30 0.23
CA THR A 712 8.89 22.60 1.42
C THR A 712 8.99 23.52 2.65
N TRP A 713 8.05 23.40 3.60
CA TRP A 713 8.09 24.14 4.87
C TRP A 713 7.30 23.45 5.98
N GLY A 714 7.51 23.90 7.22
CA GLY A 714 6.96 23.33 8.44
C GLY A 714 8.00 22.53 9.22
N ASN A 715 7.57 21.39 9.76
CA ASN A 715 8.43 20.46 10.45
C ASN A 715 9.56 19.97 9.52
N ASN A 716 10.72 19.75 10.11
CA ASN A 716 11.92 19.25 9.46
C ASN A 716 12.78 18.47 10.48
N GLN A 717 12.24 18.07 11.64
CA GLN A 717 12.98 17.43 12.73
C GLN A 717 13.71 16.17 12.25
N PHE A 718 13.22 15.61 11.15
CA PHE A 718 13.72 14.43 10.51
C PHE A 718 14.05 14.68 9.03
N GLY A 719 14.26 15.93 8.61
CA GLY A 719 14.71 16.27 7.25
C GLY A 719 13.62 16.39 6.20
N GLU A 720 12.34 16.52 6.59
CA GLU A 720 11.13 16.56 5.73
C GLU A 720 11.22 17.57 4.59
N LEU A 721 12.09 18.56 4.74
CA LEU A 721 12.27 19.65 3.80
C LEU A 721 13.45 19.44 2.83
N GLY A 722 14.19 18.34 2.94
CA GLY A 722 15.14 17.86 1.93
C GLY A 722 16.40 18.72 1.78
N ASN A 723 16.61 19.66 2.71
CA ASN A 723 17.58 20.73 2.60
C ASN A 723 18.96 20.38 3.20
N GLY A 724 19.21 19.11 3.51
CA GLY A 724 20.41 18.64 4.20
C GLY A 724 20.42 18.85 5.72
N THR A 725 19.37 19.42 6.31
CA THR A 725 19.29 19.75 7.74
C THR A 725 18.04 19.19 8.42
N THR A 726 18.10 19.04 9.74
CA THR A 726 17.01 18.58 10.63
C THR A 726 16.25 19.72 11.34
N ILE A 727 16.28 20.94 10.78
CA ILE A 727 15.82 22.15 11.46
C ILE A 727 14.58 22.72 10.77
N ASN A 728 13.47 22.87 11.49
CA ASN A 728 12.19 23.36 10.97
C ASN A 728 12.32 24.67 10.18
N ARG A 729 11.43 24.91 9.22
CA ARG A 729 11.38 26.13 8.42
C ARG A 729 9.95 26.65 8.37
N PRO A 730 9.59 27.73 9.08
CA PRO A 730 8.27 28.35 8.96
C PRO A 730 8.07 29.11 7.63
N ARG A 731 8.98 28.99 6.67
CA ARG A 731 8.92 29.55 5.31
C ARG A 731 9.41 28.52 4.30
N PRO A 732 8.92 28.56 3.04
CA PRO A 732 9.41 27.72 1.96
C PRO A 732 10.94 27.76 1.83
N VAL A 733 11.54 26.58 1.75
CA VAL A 733 12.93 26.37 1.32
C VAL A 733 12.93 25.48 0.08
N GLN A 734 13.83 25.76 -0.86
CA GLN A 734 14.02 24.89 -2.02
C GLN A 734 14.71 23.60 -1.61
N VAL A 735 14.27 22.49 -2.18
CA VAL A 735 14.93 21.19 -2.09
C VAL A 735 16.14 21.16 -3.03
N PRO A 736 17.40 21.17 -2.53
CA PRO A 736 18.61 21.21 -3.36
C PRO A 736 18.83 19.92 -4.14
N GLY A 737 19.50 20.04 -5.30
CA GLY A 737 19.86 18.91 -6.17
C GLY A 737 18.69 18.27 -6.94
N LEU A 738 17.44 18.62 -6.61
CA LEU A 738 16.24 18.02 -7.16
C LEU A 738 15.54 18.98 -8.14
N THR A 739 15.55 18.61 -9.43
CA THR A 739 15.05 19.43 -10.54
C THR A 739 14.21 18.61 -11.52
N SER A 740 13.50 19.29 -12.41
CA SER A 740 12.63 18.65 -13.40
C SER A 740 11.55 17.78 -12.76
N VAL A 741 11.09 18.19 -11.57
CA VAL A 741 10.00 17.50 -10.88
C VAL A 741 8.67 17.81 -11.56
N THR A 742 7.79 16.83 -11.64
CA THR A 742 6.45 17.02 -12.22
C THR A 742 5.34 16.79 -11.22
N VAL A 743 5.63 16.17 -10.06
CA VAL A 743 4.64 15.90 -9.01
C VAL A 743 5.26 15.74 -7.61
N LEU A 744 4.47 16.02 -6.57
CA LEU A 744 4.72 15.69 -5.16
C LEU A 744 3.73 14.68 -4.58
N ALA A 745 4.16 13.97 -3.54
CA ALA A 745 3.26 13.46 -2.51
C ALA A 745 3.89 13.74 -1.14
N ALA A 746 3.07 14.12 -0.17
CA ALA A 746 3.47 14.34 1.21
C ALA A 746 2.74 13.33 2.08
N GLY A 747 3.44 12.77 3.06
CA GLY A 747 2.79 12.04 4.13
C GLY A 747 3.01 12.70 5.48
N TRP A 748 2.56 12.06 6.55
CA TRP A 748 2.56 12.58 7.93
C TRP A 748 3.83 13.36 8.33
N GLY A 749 5.01 12.80 8.04
CA GLY A 749 6.29 13.42 8.41
C GLY A 749 7.41 13.24 7.38
N TYR A 750 7.12 13.18 6.08
CA TYR A 750 8.15 13.05 5.03
C TYR A 750 7.60 13.49 3.68
N SER A 751 8.49 13.54 2.70
CA SER A 751 8.25 14.21 1.43
C SER A 751 8.74 13.38 0.26
N MET A 752 7.97 13.44 -0.82
CA MET A 752 8.32 12.79 -2.06
C MET A 752 8.10 13.68 -3.26
N ALA A 753 8.90 13.40 -4.27
CA ALA A 753 8.73 13.96 -5.57
C ALA A 753 9.14 12.99 -6.66
N LEU A 754 8.74 13.38 -7.85
CA LEU A 754 8.97 12.71 -9.09
C LEU A 754 9.83 13.57 -9.99
N ARG A 755 10.93 13.07 -10.53
CA ARG A 755 11.59 13.65 -11.70
C ARG A 755 11.12 13.08 -13.03
N ASN A 756 11.11 13.94 -14.04
CA ASN A 756 10.59 13.73 -15.39
C ASN A 756 11.20 12.60 -16.25
N ASP A 757 12.24 11.94 -15.74
CA ASP A 757 12.87 10.74 -16.28
C ASP A 757 12.31 9.44 -15.67
N GLY A 758 11.22 9.53 -14.90
CA GLY A 758 10.62 8.37 -14.26
C GLY A 758 11.41 7.90 -13.04
N THR A 759 12.02 8.85 -12.32
CA THR A 759 12.70 8.58 -11.06
C THR A 759 11.98 9.23 -9.88
N ALA A 760 11.67 8.45 -8.85
CA ALA A 760 11.10 8.91 -7.58
C ALA A 760 12.24 9.30 -6.66
N TRP A 761 12.01 10.36 -5.89
CA TRP A 761 12.96 10.96 -4.98
C TRP A 761 12.28 11.25 -3.66
N THR A 762 13.04 11.05 -2.61
CA THR A 762 12.53 10.88 -1.26
C THR A 762 13.47 11.53 -0.27
N TRP A 763 12.90 12.27 0.66
CA TRP A 763 13.61 12.85 1.80
C TRP A 763 12.62 13.08 2.94
N GLY A 764 13.15 13.19 4.15
CA GLY A 764 12.33 13.32 5.33
C GLY A 764 12.70 12.33 6.39
N LEU A 765 11.81 12.25 7.39
CA LEU A 765 11.73 11.12 8.30
C LEU A 765 11.97 9.90 7.42
N ASN A 766 13.08 9.22 7.67
CA ASN A 766 13.31 7.88 7.14
C ASN A 766 12.99 6.86 8.21
N SER A 767 12.37 7.31 9.31
CA SER A 767 12.56 6.70 10.62
C SER A 767 11.85 5.38 10.77
N ALA A 768 11.29 4.86 9.69
CA ALA A 768 11.12 3.43 9.64
C ALA A 768 11.24 2.76 8.27
N SER A 769 11.80 3.47 7.27
CA SER A 769 12.33 3.08 5.95
C SER A 769 11.85 3.91 4.78
N GLN A 770 10.81 4.71 5.02
CA GLN A 770 10.27 5.92 4.36
C GLN A 770 10.84 6.48 3.05
N LEU A 771 12.09 6.23 2.67
CA LEU A 771 12.74 6.84 1.52
C LEU A 771 13.12 5.84 0.41
N GLY A 772 13.02 4.53 0.60
CA GLY A 772 13.05 3.60 -0.52
C GLY A 772 14.38 3.35 -1.20
N ARG A 773 15.48 3.57 -0.48
CA ARG A 773 16.80 3.67 -1.07
C ARG A 773 17.86 3.44 -0.01
N ASP A 774 18.87 2.69 -0.42
CA ASP A 774 20.13 2.54 0.28
C ASP A 774 20.68 3.92 0.71
N VAL A 775 20.55 4.27 2.00
CA VAL A 775 20.88 5.60 2.52
C VAL A 775 22.37 5.82 2.75
N GLU A 776 23.21 5.35 1.82
CA GLU A 776 24.63 5.70 1.72
C GLU A 776 24.84 7.24 1.63
N ALA A 777 23.82 7.99 1.20
CA ALA A 777 23.80 9.45 1.12
C ALA A 777 22.87 10.15 2.15
N GLY A 778 22.25 9.41 3.08
CA GLY A 778 21.40 9.97 4.14
C GLY A 778 19.98 10.40 3.73
N TRP A 779 19.20 10.83 4.73
CA TRP A 779 17.76 11.06 4.66
C TRP A 779 17.31 12.53 4.64
N THR A 780 18.16 13.46 5.08
CA THR A 780 17.89 14.90 5.05
C THR A 780 18.03 15.55 3.66
N VAL A 781 18.54 14.82 2.67
CA VAL A 781 18.64 15.23 1.26
C VAL A 781 17.82 14.29 0.37
N PRO A 782 17.38 14.71 -0.82
CA PRO A 782 16.72 13.84 -1.78
C PRO A 782 17.72 12.82 -2.31
N GLY A 783 17.35 11.55 -2.21
CA GLY A 783 18.00 10.49 -2.97
C GLY A 783 16.99 9.82 -3.88
N ARG A 784 17.48 9.18 -4.94
CA ARG A 784 16.67 8.40 -5.86
C ARG A 784 16.25 7.10 -5.21
N VAL A 785 14.95 6.79 -5.24
CA VAL A 785 14.38 5.50 -4.84
C VAL A 785 14.97 4.37 -5.71
N SER A 786 15.50 3.33 -5.07
CA SER A 786 16.33 2.26 -5.68
C SER A 786 15.57 1.37 -6.68
N LYS A 787 16.31 0.74 -7.60
CA LYS A 787 15.89 -0.29 -8.58
C LYS A 787 14.78 0.03 -9.61
N LEU A 788 13.84 0.94 -9.35
CA LEU A 788 12.75 1.27 -10.27
C LEU A 788 13.16 2.15 -11.46
N THR A 789 12.39 2.03 -12.55
CA THR A 789 12.32 2.88 -13.74
C THR A 789 10.87 2.90 -14.28
N ASN A 790 10.50 3.82 -15.18
CA ASN A 790 9.22 3.78 -15.94
C ASN A 790 7.93 3.76 -15.08
N VAL A 791 7.42 4.88 -14.56
CA VAL A 791 6.21 4.96 -13.68
C VAL A 791 5.45 6.30 -13.89
N ALA A 792 4.17 6.51 -13.50
CA ALA A 792 3.42 7.79 -13.45
C ALA A 792 2.64 8.28 -12.18
N ALA A 793 2.70 7.60 -11.04
CA ALA A 793 2.02 8.04 -9.82
C ALA A 793 2.62 7.44 -8.55
N LEU A 794 2.31 8.07 -7.41
CA LEU A 794 2.37 7.57 -6.04
C LEU A 794 1.17 8.17 -5.32
N ALA A 795 0.80 7.58 -4.19
CA ALA A 795 0.19 8.36 -3.10
C ALA A 795 1.17 8.45 -1.92
N ALA A 796 0.79 9.20 -0.89
CA ALA A 796 1.44 9.23 0.41
C ALA A 796 0.38 9.52 1.48
N GLY A 797 0.12 8.59 2.40
CA GLY A 797 -0.63 8.87 3.66
C GLY A 797 0.33 9.06 4.84
N GLY A 798 0.03 8.53 6.05
CA GLY A 798 0.96 8.29 7.18
C GLY A 798 2.46 8.37 6.84
N ALA A 799 3.14 7.25 6.60
CA ALA A 799 4.30 7.19 5.70
C ALA A 799 4.54 5.84 4.97
N HIS A 800 4.03 5.73 3.72
CA HIS A 800 3.95 4.70 2.66
C HIS A 800 3.83 5.50 1.37
N SER A 801 4.39 4.96 0.28
CA SER A 801 4.19 5.47 -1.07
C SER A 801 4.44 4.46 -2.19
N MET A 802 3.37 3.97 -2.81
CA MET A 802 3.46 3.08 -3.97
C MET A 802 4.13 3.79 -5.14
N ALA A 803 5.14 3.19 -5.76
CA ALA A 803 5.64 3.46 -7.12
C ALA A 803 5.38 2.30 -8.10
N LEU A 804 4.23 1.63 -7.99
CA LEU A 804 3.15 1.92 -8.95
C LEU A 804 3.53 1.84 -10.47
N LEU A 805 4.46 0.99 -10.96
CA LEU A 805 5.16 1.02 -12.28
C LEU A 805 4.35 1.15 -13.61
N GLY A 806 5.03 1.36 -14.74
CA GLY A 806 4.47 1.83 -16.02
C GLY A 806 4.54 0.90 -17.22
N ASP A 807 5.15 -0.27 -17.04
CA ASP A 807 4.59 -1.51 -17.59
C ASP A 807 3.21 -1.82 -16.98
N ARG A 808 2.83 -1.05 -15.93
CA ARG A 808 1.57 -1.07 -15.19
C ARG A 808 1.61 -2.10 -14.04
N THR A 809 2.77 -2.59 -13.57
CA THR A 809 2.98 -3.46 -12.36
C THR A 809 3.37 -2.70 -11.06
N LEU A 810 2.76 -2.93 -9.88
CA LEU A 810 2.96 -2.04 -8.72
C LEU A 810 4.21 -2.38 -7.95
N TRP A 811 4.94 -1.36 -7.50
CA TRP A 811 5.98 -1.53 -6.50
C TRP A 811 5.78 -0.56 -5.34
N ALA A 812 5.62 -1.05 -4.13
CA ALA A 812 5.86 -0.26 -2.93
C ALA A 812 6.86 -1.03 -2.08
N TRP A 813 7.21 -0.50 -0.94
CA TRP A 813 8.20 -1.09 -0.06
C TRP A 813 8.02 -0.50 1.35
N GLY A 814 7.67 -1.26 2.39
CA GLY A 814 7.10 -0.64 3.58
C GLY A 814 6.94 -1.50 4.81
N TYR A 815 6.89 -0.95 6.05
CA TYR A 815 6.56 -1.64 7.33
C TYR A 815 5.55 -2.73 7.14
N ASN A 816 5.48 -3.91 7.74
CA ASN A 816 4.62 -4.93 7.12
C ASN A 816 3.57 -5.72 7.88
N GLU A 817 3.41 -5.49 9.17
CA GLU A 817 2.49 -6.30 9.95
C GLU A 817 0.97 -5.93 9.84
N PHE A 818 0.39 -5.59 8.65
CA PHE A 818 -1.09 -5.44 8.45
C PHE A 818 -1.76 -5.38 7.05
N GLY A 819 -1.11 -5.53 5.90
CA GLY A 819 -1.81 -5.61 4.61
C GLY A 819 -1.00 -5.44 3.31
N GLN A 820 -0.38 -4.28 3.06
CA GLN A 820 -1.02 -3.49 2.02
C GLN A 820 -0.45 -3.26 0.54
N VAL A 821 0.42 -4.12 -0.02
CA VAL A 821 0.64 -4.39 -1.50
C VAL A 821 0.45 -5.85 -1.78
N GLY A 822 0.80 -6.74 -0.86
CA GLY A 822 1.11 -8.10 -1.24
C GLY A 822 2.31 -8.09 -2.20
N ASP A 823 3.47 -7.74 -1.68
CA ASP A 823 4.68 -8.49 -2.07
C ASP A 823 4.64 -9.93 -1.50
N GLY A 824 3.60 -10.25 -0.72
CA GLY A 824 3.23 -11.58 -0.24
C GLY A 824 3.85 -11.93 1.11
N THR A 825 4.23 -10.92 1.88
CA THR A 825 4.94 -11.09 3.15
C THR A 825 4.10 -10.62 4.33
N SER A 826 4.64 -10.75 5.54
CA SER A 826 4.27 -9.92 6.68
C SER A 826 5.30 -8.85 6.98
N SER A 827 6.27 -8.68 6.06
CA SER A 827 7.65 -8.31 6.35
C SER A 827 8.18 -7.06 5.57
N ILE A 828 8.74 -5.98 6.21
CA ILE A 828 8.97 -4.59 5.64
C ILE A 828 9.54 -4.58 4.20
N VAL A 829 9.54 -3.47 3.44
CA VAL A 829 10.47 -3.35 2.31
C VAL A 829 11.23 -1.99 2.25
N PRO A 830 12.57 -1.93 2.02
CA PRO A 830 13.43 -0.71 2.09
C PRO A 830 13.55 0.01 0.76
N ARG A 831 13.25 -0.77 -0.25
CA ARG A 831 13.59 -0.63 -1.65
C ARG A 831 12.38 -1.23 -2.34
N PRO A 832 11.88 -0.59 -3.38
CA PRO A 832 10.74 -1.09 -4.14
C PRO A 832 10.79 -2.58 -4.44
N VAL A 833 9.68 -3.27 -4.17
CA VAL A 833 9.41 -4.66 -4.58
C VAL A 833 8.02 -4.76 -5.21
N LYS A 834 7.82 -5.78 -6.05
CA LYS A 834 6.63 -5.85 -6.91
C LYS A 834 5.45 -6.56 -6.22
N ALA A 835 4.31 -5.89 -6.28
CA ALA A 835 2.97 -6.45 -6.23
C ALA A 835 2.75 -7.75 -6.98
N LEU A 836 2.41 -8.79 -6.24
CA LEU A 836 2.01 -10.11 -6.70
C LEU A 836 0.52 -10.16 -7.07
N PHE A 837 0.05 -9.25 -7.95
CA PHE A 837 -1.30 -9.31 -8.50
C PHE A 837 -1.58 -10.72 -9.08
N PRO A 838 -2.66 -11.41 -8.66
CA PRO A 838 -3.09 -12.70 -9.19
C PRO A 838 -3.89 -12.55 -10.50
#